data_AF-A0A316V9E7-F1
#
_entry.id   AF-A0A316V9E7-F1
#
_cell.length_a   1.000
_cell.length_b   1.000
_cell.length_c   1.000
_cell.angle_alpha   90.00
_cell.angle_beta   90.00
_cell.angle_gamma   90.00
#
_symmetry.space_group_name_H-M   'P 1'
#
loop_
_entity.id
_entity.type
_entity.pdbx_description
1 polymer ?
#
loop_
_entity_poly.entity_id
_entity_poly.type
_entity_poly.pdbx_seq_one_letter_code
_entity_poly.pdbx_strand_id
1 'polypeptide(L)'
;MSQQLYNRLIVGDANKKIWMPNFRSCFRLLLIARVMSALYSNITDCDETYNYWEPLHLLTHPPAPSGISQTPFQTWEYSPQFAIRSWAYIVQYAPIAGTIMRLLGKEKSASFYATRAFLAFCSSMTEAALLQTIADFIHPHIARYTLVLLVFSAGLYESSTALLPSTFVMYTTTWAMSFAFKPSTEGYDRFPINRTISSTGNRFRTLAATAIFALGALLAWPFALVLALPFVFEELFLPSGLLVQGKGYIDFVLLRTGRWIKTVVISALIAVPIIFVDSMAYARLAIVPLNIITYNVLSARRGAGPELYGVEPWYYYLLNLALNFGPALVFALISLPMMLLIAIFDPERISFSSSSTFAQDASKKKSNANVIDSSPGLLLTFRLLPFYLWLGLLTLQAHKEERFVYPAYPLLCFNAAVGLYCFKSLLDAIIASLTNGQQSKSSRQQGFGITTIITGAILAVTCLISISRSLHTTHSYNAPFDVLRHLSEEELPRVIRHNFPVGAGAKQIGSPQAARGEVDMSLLLKLPRTSQQEEPLRLCYGKEWHRFPSTYLVPDGVKVDFIASEFRGILPKHFARGEEAKSASVQTNAFSNLSPTFWPWGLFTQPMRDGFNDLNREEPDRYVDIDSCDYLVDIDWTHRYADQSLVEEAANSREPRYLLDQEKWTAIHCTDFLDAGWSRADPGASKLEKVRATIDRAFHIPNPFRGRTNRYGQYCLLRTKRTNSFANQ
;
A
#
# COMPACT_ATOMS: atom_id res chain seq x y z
N MET A 1 -3.02 38.91 -1.35
CA MET A 1 -3.61 39.68 -0.24
C MET A 1 -4.52 38.86 0.69
N SER A 2 -5.00 37.66 0.32
CA SER A 2 -5.94 36.83 1.12
C SER A 2 -5.31 35.99 2.24
N GLN A 3 -4.04 35.62 2.13
CA GLN A 3 -3.35 34.75 3.11
C GLN A 3 -2.86 35.49 4.36
N GLN A 4 -2.74 36.83 4.29
CA GLN A 4 -2.38 37.66 5.44
C GLN A 4 -3.57 37.98 6.34
N LEU A 5 -4.79 38.04 5.81
CA LEU A 5 -5.99 38.29 6.63
C LEU A 5 -6.43 37.05 7.40
N TYR A 6 -6.31 35.87 6.79
CA TYR A 6 -6.64 34.60 7.45
C TYR A 6 -5.65 34.27 8.59
N ASN A 7 -4.35 34.51 8.38
CA ASN A 7 -3.33 34.39 9.44
C ASN A 7 -3.49 35.43 10.57
N ARG A 8 -4.15 36.57 10.32
CA ARG A 8 -4.41 37.61 11.35
C ARG A 8 -5.57 37.28 12.28
N LEU A 9 -6.47 36.37 11.90
CA LEU A 9 -7.70 36.10 12.66
C LEU A 9 -7.61 34.88 13.60
N ILE A 10 -6.66 33.97 13.37
CA ILE A 10 -6.52 32.72 14.15
C ILE A 10 -5.32 32.77 15.11
N VAL A 11 -4.27 33.50 14.78
CA VAL A 11 -3.07 33.60 15.62
C VAL A 11 -3.17 34.87 16.45
N GLY A 12 -3.65 34.74 17.68
CA GLY A 12 -3.49 35.73 18.73
C GLY A 12 -2.02 35.88 19.13
N ASP A 13 -1.19 36.41 18.22
CA ASP A 13 -0.05 37.28 18.48
C ASP A 13 0.56 37.68 17.12
N ALA A 14 0.55 38.98 16.80
CA ALA A 14 0.92 39.50 15.48
C ALA A 14 2.42 39.36 15.11
N ASN A 15 3.26 38.75 15.96
CA ASN A 15 4.72 38.86 15.85
C ASN A 15 5.52 37.55 15.70
N LYS A 16 4.90 36.36 15.65
CA LYS A 16 5.62 35.12 15.28
C LYS A 16 4.80 34.25 14.31
N LYS A 17 5.09 34.34 13.01
CA LYS A 17 4.62 33.33 12.04
C LYS A 17 5.22 31.98 12.43
N ILE A 18 4.38 31.03 12.83
CA ILE A 18 4.80 29.65 13.03
C ILE A 18 5.23 29.09 11.68
N TRP A 19 6.51 28.70 11.57
CA TRP A 19 7.07 28.20 10.33
C TRP A 19 6.47 26.84 9.95
N MET A 20 6.11 26.68 8.68
CA MET A 20 5.66 25.43 8.04
C MET A 20 6.32 25.34 6.66
N PRO A 21 6.88 24.19 6.25
CA PRO A 21 7.35 24.01 4.88
C PRO A 21 6.21 24.27 3.88
N ASN A 22 6.51 24.92 2.76
CA ASN A 22 5.51 25.10 1.71
C ASN A 22 5.18 23.75 1.03
N PHE A 23 4.09 23.70 0.26
CA PHE A 23 3.65 22.52 -0.48
C PHE A 23 4.79 21.83 -1.27
N ARG A 24 5.62 22.60 -1.98
CA ARG A 24 6.72 22.05 -2.78
C ARG A 24 7.79 21.38 -1.92
N SER A 25 8.10 21.97 -0.76
CA SER A 25 9.04 21.39 0.21
C SER A 25 8.47 20.12 0.84
N CYS A 26 7.21 20.12 1.26
CA CYS A 26 6.53 18.91 1.75
C CYS A 26 6.54 17.79 0.70
N PHE A 27 6.14 18.10 -0.53
CA PHE A 27 6.13 17.16 -1.64
C PHE A 27 7.52 16.56 -1.90
N ARG A 28 8.58 17.38 -1.95
CA ARG A 28 9.94 16.88 -2.19
C ARG A 28 10.45 15.97 -1.07
N LEU A 29 10.20 16.33 0.19
CA LEU A 29 10.62 15.52 1.34
C LEU A 29 9.91 14.16 1.34
N LEU A 30 8.60 14.16 1.09
CA LEU A 30 7.83 12.93 0.95
C LEU A 30 8.32 12.11 -0.25
N LEU A 31 8.51 12.74 -1.41
CA LEU A 31 8.95 12.06 -2.62
C LEU A 31 10.28 11.34 -2.44
N ILE A 32 11.24 11.93 -1.72
CA ILE A 32 12.51 11.25 -1.41
C ILE A 32 12.24 9.96 -0.63
N ALA A 33 11.45 10.01 0.45
CA ALA A 33 11.13 8.82 1.23
C ALA A 33 10.37 7.76 0.42
N ARG A 34 9.41 8.19 -0.43
CA ARG A 34 8.63 7.31 -1.28
C ARG A 34 9.44 6.68 -2.42
N VAL A 35 10.40 7.40 -2.99
CA VAL A 35 11.33 6.83 -3.99
C VAL A 35 12.28 5.82 -3.34
N MET A 36 12.75 6.07 -2.12
CA MET A 36 13.52 5.06 -1.37
C MET A 36 12.69 3.80 -1.11
N SER A 37 11.41 3.94 -0.83
CA SER A 37 10.48 2.79 -0.77
C SER A 37 10.40 2.08 -2.12
N ALA A 38 10.17 2.80 -3.22
CA ALA A 38 10.02 2.22 -4.56
C ALA A 38 11.23 1.39 -5.00
N LEU A 39 12.43 1.74 -4.53
CA LEU A 39 13.68 1.07 -4.88
C LEU A 39 14.03 -0.12 -3.98
N TYR A 40 13.69 -0.05 -2.68
CA TYR A 40 14.25 -0.97 -1.67
C TYR A 40 13.21 -1.71 -0.81
N SER A 41 11.92 -1.37 -0.90
CA SER A 41 10.89 -2.13 -0.18
C SER A 41 10.56 -3.43 -0.89
N ASN A 42 10.30 -4.48 -0.11
CA ASN A 42 10.05 -5.83 -0.59
C ASN A 42 8.57 -6.01 -0.96
N ILE A 43 8.27 -7.01 -1.80
CA ILE A 43 6.88 -7.47 -1.96
C ILE A 43 6.61 -8.47 -0.84
N THR A 44 5.68 -8.13 0.05
CA THR A 44 5.34 -8.92 1.24
C THR A 44 4.07 -9.73 1.09
N ASP A 45 3.27 -9.42 0.07
CA ASP A 45 1.97 -10.01 -0.21
C ASP A 45 1.98 -10.67 -1.60
N CYS A 46 1.67 -11.97 -1.65
CA CYS A 46 1.64 -12.71 -2.91
C CYS A 46 0.50 -12.26 -3.83
N ASP A 47 -0.57 -11.67 -3.29
CA ASP A 47 -1.60 -11.06 -4.11
C ASP A 47 -1.06 -9.86 -4.88
N GLU A 48 -0.14 -9.08 -4.31
CA GLU A 48 0.50 -7.99 -5.04
C GLU A 48 1.14 -8.51 -6.34
N THR A 49 1.88 -9.62 -6.23
CA THR A 49 2.48 -10.31 -7.37
C THR A 49 1.40 -10.81 -8.33
N TYR A 50 0.60 -11.78 -7.91
CA TYR A 50 -0.20 -12.60 -8.82
C TYR A 50 -1.49 -11.92 -9.28
N ASN A 51 -2.05 -11.01 -8.49
CA ASN A 51 -3.27 -10.29 -8.83
C ASN A 51 -3.04 -8.92 -9.46
N TYR A 52 -1.83 -8.35 -9.40
CA TYR A 52 -1.61 -7.01 -9.93
C TYR A 52 -0.36 -6.88 -10.80
N TRP A 53 0.81 -7.35 -10.35
CA TRP A 53 2.02 -7.31 -11.18
C TRP A 53 1.92 -8.22 -12.40
N GLU A 54 1.44 -9.46 -12.25
CA GLU A 54 1.34 -10.42 -13.34
C GLU A 54 0.29 -10.01 -14.41
N PRO A 55 -0.93 -9.55 -14.06
CA PRO A 55 -1.85 -8.94 -15.02
C PRO A 55 -1.31 -7.68 -15.68
N LEU A 56 -0.59 -6.81 -14.97
CA LEU A 56 0.04 -5.63 -15.57
C LEU A 56 1.16 -6.03 -16.55
N HIS A 57 1.91 -7.08 -16.21
CA HIS A 57 2.89 -7.68 -17.11
C HIS A 57 2.22 -8.17 -18.39
N LEU A 58 1.06 -8.83 -18.30
CA LEU A 58 0.30 -9.27 -19.48
C LEU A 58 -0.04 -8.10 -20.43
N LEU A 59 -0.51 -6.96 -19.88
CA LEU A 59 -0.91 -5.83 -20.71
C LEU A 59 0.27 -5.14 -21.40
N THR A 60 1.43 -5.14 -20.75
CA THR A 60 2.61 -4.38 -21.20
C THR A 60 3.59 -5.22 -22.00
N HIS A 61 3.66 -6.51 -21.70
CA HIS A 61 4.52 -7.53 -22.32
C HIS A 61 3.67 -8.77 -22.65
N PRO A 62 2.70 -8.63 -23.57
CA PRO A 62 1.85 -9.74 -23.96
C PRO A 62 2.69 -10.87 -24.57
N PRO A 63 2.38 -12.14 -24.26
CA PRO A 63 3.04 -13.29 -24.84
C PRO A 63 3.16 -13.20 -26.36
N ALA A 64 4.38 -13.33 -26.88
CA ALA A 64 4.59 -13.47 -28.32
C ALA A 64 3.92 -14.76 -28.85
N PRO A 65 3.33 -14.75 -30.06
CA PRO A 65 2.73 -15.93 -30.67
C PRO A 65 3.74 -17.07 -30.89
N SER A 66 5.03 -16.76 -30.99
CA SER A 66 6.12 -17.68 -31.28
C SER A 66 6.51 -18.61 -30.11
N GLY A 67 5.72 -18.71 -29.04
CA GLY A 67 5.89 -19.68 -27.94
C GLY A 67 7.06 -19.41 -26.96
N ILE A 68 8.03 -18.58 -27.36
CA ILE A 68 9.31 -18.39 -26.66
C ILE A 68 9.27 -17.29 -25.58
N SER A 69 8.32 -16.37 -25.67
CA SER A 69 8.13 -15.32 -24.65
C SER A 69 7.68 -15.92 -23.32
N GLN A 70 7.87 -15.25 -22.20
CA GLN A 70 7.38 -15.67 -20.88
C GLN A 70 5.91 -15.28 -20.71
N THR A 71 5.08 -16.15 -20.11
CA THR A 71 3.66 -15.82 -19.86
C THR A 71 3.44 -15.57 -18.39
N PRO A 72 2.82 -14.45 -18.04
CA PRO A 72 2.55 -14.14 -16.64
C PRO A 72 1.44 -15.05 -16.09
N PHE A 73 1.31 -15.03 -14.77
CA PHE A 73 0.31 -15.81 -14.06
C PHE A 73 -1.07 -15.11 -13.99
N GLN A 74 -2.11 -15.94 -13.96
CA GLN A 74 -3.53 -15.63 -13.83
C GLN A 74 -4.07 -16.34 -12.59
N THR A 75 -4.74 -15.59 -11.73
CA THR A 75 -5.53 -16.15 -10.62
C THR A 75 -6.96 -16.44 -11.08
N TRP A 76 -7.66 -17.30 -10.33
CA TRP A 76 -9.09 -17.58 -10.58
C TRP A 76 -9.96 -16.31 -10.54
N GLU A 77 -9.52 -15.29 -9.81
CA GLU A 77 -10.25 -14.03 -9.64
C GLU A 77 -10.34 -13.21 -10.95
N TYR A 78 -9.37 -13.40 -11.85
CA TYR A 78 -9.36 -12.87 -13.22
C TYR A 78 -9.97 -13.82 -14.25
N SER A 79 -10.49 -14.98 -13.85
CA SER A 79 -11.28 -15.80 -14.77
C SER A 79 -12.62 -15.11 -15.04
N PRO A 80 -13.09 -15.05 -16.31
CA PRO A 80 -14.40 -14.50 -16.65
C PRO A 80 -15.56 -15.13 -15.87
N GLN A 81 -15.43 -16.38 -15.43
CA GLN A 81 -16.43 -17.05 -14.59
C GLN A 81 -16.72 -16.27 -13.29
N PHE A 82 -15.67 -15.77 -12.63
CA PHE A 82 -15.79 -15.08 -11.34
C PHE A 82 -15.80 -13.55 -11.51
N ALA A 83 -14.86 -13.02 -12.28
CA ALA A 83 -14.70 -11.59 -12.56
C ALA A 83 -14.81 -10.70 -11.30
N ILE A 84 -13.99 -11.00 -10.29
CA ILE A 84 -13.98 -10.26 -9.01
C ILE A 84 -12.79 -9.30 -8.87
N ARG A 85 -11.91 -9.24 -9.87
CA ARG A 85 -10.84 -8.24 -9.99
C ARG A 85 -11.11 -7.32 -11.18
N SER A 86 -10.72 -6.05 -11.08
CA SER A 86 -11.02 -5.06 -12.13
C SER A 86 -9.83 -4.93 -13.06
N TRP A 87 -10.05 -5.15 -14.36
CA TRP A 87 -9.06 -4.84 -15.40
C TRP A 87 -8.91 -3.33 -15.58
N ALA A 88 -9.95 -2.54 -15.29
CA ALA A 88 -9.88 -1.09 -15.26
C ALA A 88 -8.85 -0.59 -14.23
N TYR A 89 -8.73 -1.28 -13.08
CA TYR A 89 -7.70 -0.98 -12.08
C TYR A 89 -6.29 -1.21 -12.62
N ILE A 90 -6.07 -2.27 -13.41
CA ILE A 90 -4.74 -2.61 -13.94
C ILE A 90 -4.35 -1.71 -15.11
N VAL A 91 -5.27 -1.50 -16.06
CA VAL A 91 -4.97 -0.81 -17.32
C VAL A 91 -4.53 0.64 -17.12
N GLN A 92 -4.94 1.30 -16.03
CA GLN A 92 -4.50 2.67 -15.73
C GLN A 92 -2.97 2.80 -15.56
N TYR A 93 -2.29 1.70 -15.17
CA TYR A 93 -0.84 1.66 -14.98
C TYR A 93 -0.10 1.24 -16.26
N ALA A 94 -0.79 0.63 -17.22
CA ALA A 94 -0.20 0.15 -18.48
C ALA A 94 0.49 1.26 -19.30
N PRO A 95 -0.03 2.51 -19.39
CA PRO A 95 0.68 3.59 -20.06
C PRO A 95 2.04 3.90 -19.42
N ILE A 96 2.16 3.87 -18.10
CA ILE A 96 3.41 4.21 -17.41
C ILE A 96 4.44 3.09 -17.61
N ALA A 97 4.03 1.85 -17.36
CA ALA A 97 4.86 0.69 -17.59
C ALA A 97 5.26 0.55 -19.08
N GLY A 98 4.34 0.77 -20.02
CA GLY A 98 4.57 0.61 -21.46
C GLY A 98 5.31 1.77 -22.13
N THR A 99 5.09 3.02 -21.71
CA THR A 99 5.74 4.20 -22.31
C THR A 99 7.24 4.21 -22.03
N ILE A 100 7.65 3.71 -20.86
CA ILE A 100 9.06 3.65 -20.45
C ILE A 100 9.85 2.64 -21.29
N MET A 101 9.20 1.55 -21.71
CA MET A 101 9.77 0.63 -22.70
C MET A 101 9.96 1.29 -24.06
N ARG A 102 8.92 1.94 -24.57
CA ARG A 102 8.94 2.54 -25.91
C ARG A 102 9.89 3.73 -26.02
N LEU A 103 10.02 4.53 -24.96
CA LEU A 103 10.84 5.75 -24.97
C LEU A 103 12.30 5.54 -24.55
N LEU A 104 12.58 4.62 -23.63
CA LEU A 104 13.93 4.45 -23.08
C LEU A 104 14.65 3.19 -23.58
N GLY A 105 13.98 2.31 -24.33
CA GLY A 105 14.57 1.06 -24.84
C GLY A 105 15.12 0.16 -23.73
N LYS A 106 14.53 0.24 -22.53
CA LYS A 106 15.01 -0.45 -21.31
C LYS A 106 14.39 -1.83 -21.14
N GLU A 107 14.92 -2.59 -20.18
CA GLU A 107 14.49 -3.93 -19.79
C GLU A 107 13.18 -3.93 -18.97
N LYS A 108 12.49 -5.08 -18.90
CA LYS A 108 11.25 -5.29 -18.14
C LYS A 108 11.35 -4.79 -16.69
N SER A 109 12.49 -5.02 -16.04
CA SER A 109 12.79 -4.56 -14.68
C SER A 109 12.64 -3.04 -14.50
N ALA A 110 12.97 -2.23 -15.51
CA ALA A 110 12.81 -0.79 -15.46
C ALA A 110 11.33 -0.37 -15.42
N SER A 111 10.44 -1.12 -16.08
CA SER A 111 8.99 -0.88 -16.03
C SER A 111 8.40 -1.13 -14.65
N PHE A 112 8.93 -2.15 -13.95
CA PHE A 112 8.56 -2.45 -12.56
C PHE A 112 8.92 -1.28 -11.63
N TYR A 113 10.20 -0.87 -11.59
CA TYR A 113 10.63 0.23 -10.73
C TYR A 113 9.99 1.57 -11.09
N ALA A 114 9.71 1.81 -12.37
CA ALA A 114 9.07 3.03 -12.76
C ALA A 114 7.58 3.10 -12.39
N THR A 115 6.88 1.98 -12.42
CA THR A 115 5.51 1.90 -11.89
C THR A 115 5.52 2.19 -10.39
N ARG A 116 6.47 1.63 -9.63
CA ARG A 116 6.67 1.95 -8.21
C ARG A 116 7.02 3.42 -7.97
N ALA A 117 7.85 4.02 -8.82
CA ALA A 117 8.18 5.44 -8.77
C ALA A 117 6.96 6.35 -9.06
N PHE A 118 6.05 5.91 -9.94
CA PHE A 118 4.78 6.61 -10.18
C PHE A 118 3.86 6.52 -8.95
N LEU A 119 3.74 5.34 -8.33
CA LEU A 119 3.02 5.17 -7.07
C LEU A 119 3.60 6.08 -5.97
N ALA A 120 4.93 6.15 -5.86
CA ALA A 120 5.63 7.06 -4.95
C ALA A 120 5.28 8.54 -5.19
N PHE A 121 5.19 8.95 -6.46
CA PHE A 121 4.76 10.30 -6.85
C PHE A 121 3.31 10.57 -6.43
N CYS A 122 2.38 9.66 -6.73
CA CYS A 122 0.97 9.78 -6.36
C CYS A 122 0.78 9.87 -4.85
N SER A 123 1.44 9.00 -4.07
CA SER A 123 1.43 9.04 -2.61
C SER A 123 1.89 10.41 -2.10
N SER A 124 3.05 10.87 -2.56
CA SER A 124 3.64 12.15 -2.13
C SER A 124 2.75 13.35 -2.46
N MET A 125 2.06 13.33 -3.60
CA MET A 125 1.17 14.40 -4.04
C MET A 125 -0.08 14.50 -3.15
N THR A 126 -0.74 13.37 -2.89
CA THR A 126 -1.97 13.33 -2.07
C THR A 126 -1.67 13.67 -0.61
N GLU A 127 -0.57 13.17 -0.07
CA GLU A 127 -0.08 13.48 1.28
C GLU A 127 0.29 14.97 1.43
N ALA A 128 0.99 15.56 0.46
CA ALA A 128 1.32 17.00 0.48
C ALA A 128 0.07 17.89 0.44
N ALA A 129 -0.96 17.48 -0.31
CA ALA A 129 -2.25 18.18 -0.36
C ALA A 129 -2.99 18.13 0.97
N LEU A 130 -2.98 16.97 1.64
CA LEU A 130 -3.54 16.82 2.99
C LEU A 130 -2.77 17.69 4.01
N LEU A 131 -1.44 17.66 3.98
CA LEU A 131 -0.59 18.45 4.89
C LEU A 131 -0.84 19.97 4.77
N GLN A 132 -0.95 20.47 3.54
CA GLN A 132 -1.29 21.88 3.31
C GLN A 132 -2.65 22.21 3.93
N THR A 133 -3.63 21.32 3.76
CA THR A 133 -4.98 21.50 4.33
C THR A 133 -4.96 21.47 5.86
N ILE A 134 -4.19 20.57 6.48
CA ILE A 134 -4.04 20.52 7.95
C ILE A 134 -3.38 21.82 8.45
N ALA A 135 -2.36 22.33 7.74
CA ALA A 135 -1.68 23.55 8.12
C ALA A 135 -2.59 24.79 8.04
N ASP A 136 -3.42 24.87 6.99
CA ASP A 136 -4.29 26.02 6.74
C ASP A 136 -5.59 25.98 7.56
N PHE A 137 -6.21 24.82 7.77
CA PHE A 137 -7.56 24.74 8.35
C PHE A 137 -7.64 24.10 9.74
N ILE A 138 -6.55 23.48 10.21
CA ILE A 138 -6.51 22.84 11.54
C ILE A 138 -5.46 23.53 12.40
N HIS A 139 -4.18 23.21 12.20
CA HIS A 139 -3.09 23.83 12.95
C HIS A 139 -1.70 23.53 12.35
N PRO A 140 -0.80 24.53 12.21
CA PRO A 140 0.54 24.32 11.66
C PRO A 140 1.43 23.36 12.47
N HIS A 141 1.29 23.27 13.80
CA HIS A 141 2.07 22.27 14.56
C HIS A 141 1.62 20.84 14.29
N ILE A 142 0.31 20.62 14.16
CA ILE A 142 -0.24 19.29 13.86
C ILE A 142 0.21 18.88 12.46
N ALA A 143 0.24 19.82 11.51
CA ALA A 143 0.77 19.57 10.16
C ALA A 143 2.25 19.17 10.18
N ARG A 144 3.10 19.82 11.00
CA ARG A 144 4.53 19.45 11.13
C ARG A 144 4.71 18.07 11.74
N TYR A 145 3.97 17.75 12.80
CA TYR A 145 4.01 16.40 13.39
C TYR A 145 3.53 15.34 12.39
N THR A 146 2.45 15.64 11.67
CA THR A 146 1.94 14.76 10.61
C THR A 146 3.00 14.55 9.53
N LEU A 147 3.66 15.61 9.04
CA LEU A 147 4.73 15.50 8.04
C LEU A 147 5.85 14.58 8.49
N VAL A 148 6.34 14.74 9.73
CA VAL A 148 7.41 13.88 10.28
C VAL A 148 6.95 12.41 10.30
N LEU A 149 5.74 12.15 10.78
CA LEU A 149 5.19 10.78 10.83
C LEU A 149 4.96 10.18 9.44
N LEU A 150 4.51 10.99 8.46
CA LEU A 150 4.31 10.53 7.09
C LEU A 150 5.64 10.16 6.41
N VAL A 151 6.70 10.95 6.63
CA VAL A 151 8.03 10.72 6.04
C VAL A 151 8.69 9.46 6.59
N PHE A 152 8.63 9.24 7.91
CA PHE A 152 9.48 8.24 8.57
C PHE A 152 8.77 6.94 8.98
N SER A 153 7.44 6.86 8.96
CA SER A 153 6.73 5.65 9.41
C SER A 153 7.03 4.42 8.54
N ALA A 154 7.30 3.29 9.19
CA ALA A 154 7.63 2.03 8.50
C ALA A 154 6.41 1.50 7.72
N GLY A 155 5.21 1.64 8.28
CA GLY A 155 3.98 1.25 7.58
C GLY A 155 3.76 1.99 6.27
N LEU A 156 4.05 3.30 6.21
CA LEU A 156 3.98 4.04 4.95
C LEU A 156 5.17 3.77 4.04
N TYR A 157 6.35 3.45 4.58
CA TYR A 157 7.48 3.02 3.77
C TYR A 157 7.10 1.80 2.92
N GLU A 158 6.45 0.77 3.47
CA GLU A 158 6.02 -0.39 2.68
C GLU A 158 4.77 -0.10 1.81
N SER A 159 3.68 0.38 2.43
CA SER A 159 2.39 0.52 1.74
C SER A 159 2.36 1.52 0.57
N SER A 160 3.23 2.53 0.61
CA SER A 160 3.14 3.65 -0.34
C SER A 160 3.61 3.34 -1.76
N THR A 161 4.23 2.19 -2.01
CA THR A 161 4.65 1.77 -3.36
C THR A 161 4.19 0.37 -3.73
N ALA A 162 3.33 -0.24 -2.91
CA ALA A 162 2.69 -1.51 -3.19
C ALA A 162 1.61 -1.34 -4.27
N LEU A 163 1.62 -2.19 -5.30
CA LEU A 163 0.62 -2.19 -6.36
C LEU A 163 -0.66 -2.91 -5.90
N LEU A 164 -1.36 -2.33 -4.93
CA LEU A 164 -2.55 -2.90 -4.30
C LEU A 164 -3.74 -1.93 -4.35
N PRO A 165 -4.98 -2.45 -4.46
CA PRO A 165 -6.19 -1.64 -4.34
C PRO A 165 -6.26 -0.86 -3.03
N SER A 166 -5.79 -1.46 -1.93
CA SER A 166 -5.74 -0.81 -0.62
C SER A 166 -4.80 0.41 -0.61
N THR A 167 -3.67 0.36 -1.31
CA THR A 167 -2.76 1.49 -1.52
C THR A 167 -3.40 2.58 -2.38
N PHE A 168 -4.10 2.23 -3.45
CA PHE A 168 -4.83 3.22 -4.25
C PHE A 168 -5.95 3.89 -3.44
N VAL A 169 -6.66 3.11 -2.61
CA VAL A 169 -7.64 3.63 -1.66
C VAL A 169 -6.99 4.53 -0.61
N MET A 170 -5.77 4.23 -0.15
CA MET A 170 -5.02 5.10 0.74
C MET A 170 -4.76 6.46 0.08
N TYR A 171 -4.36 6.50 -1.19
CA TYR A 171 -4.16 7.76 -1.92
C TYR A 171 -5.46 8.54 -2.09
N THR A 172 -6.52 7.88 -2.56
CA THR A 172 -7.82 8.53 -2.79
C THR A 172 -8.45 9.00 -1.47
N THR A 173 -8.37 8.21 -0.40
CA THR A 173 -8.80 8.62 0.95
C THR A 173 -8.03 9.85 1.42
N THR A 174 -6.70 9.83 1.32
CA THR A 174 -5.85 10.96 1.70
C THR A 174 -6.19 12.23 0.91
N TRP A 175 -6.41 12.08 -0.39
CA TRP A 175 -6.77 13.18 -1.27
C TRP A 175 -8.19 13.71 -1.00
N ALA A 176 -9.17 12.83 -0.80
CA ALA A 176 -10.53 13.20 -0.44
C ALA A 176 -10.56 13.94 0.91
N MET A 177 -9.75 13.50 1.88
CA MET A 177 -9.62 14.15 3.18
C MET A 177 -9.00 15.55 3.09
N SER A 178 -8.13 15.81 2.10
CA SER A 178 -7.64 17.18 1.81
C SER A 178 -8.76 18.15 1.39
N PHE A 179 -9.90 17.64 0.91
CA PHE A 179 -11.10 18.44 0.69
C PHE A 179 -12.03 18.40 1.90
N ALA A 180 -12.29 17.21 2.46
CA ALA A 180 -13.21 17.02 3.58
C ALA A 180 -12.82 17.86 4.81
N PHE A 181 -11.52 18.02 5.07
CA PHE A 181 -11.02 18.76 6.24
C PHE A 181 -11.28 20.27 6.15
N LYS A 182 -11.54 20.81 4.95
CA LYS A 182 -11.91 22.23 4.76
C LYS A 182 -13.33 22.48 5.29
N PRO A 183 -13.65 23.66 5.83
CA PRO A 183 -15.01 23.99 6.26
C PRO A 183 -15.99 24.05 5.07
N SER A 184 -17.23 23.59 5.27
CA SER A 184 -18.29 23.59 4.24
C SER A 184 -18.94 24.98 4.15
N THR A 185 -18.41 25.80 3.24
CA THR A 185 -18.90 27.18 2.96
C THR A 185 -19.76 27.26 1.69
N GLU A 186 -20.06 26.12 1.08
CA GLU A 186 -20.87 26.02 -0.13
C GLU A 186 -22.35 26.36 0.13
N GLY A 187 -22.93 27.24 -0.70
CA GLY A 187 -24.34 27.66 -0.60
C GLY A 187 -24.60 28.85 0.33
N TYR A 188 -23.54 29.58 0.71
CA TYR A 188 -23.59 30.76 1.59
C TYR A 188 -24.65 31.80 1.17
N ASP A 189 -24.81 32.02 -0.14
CA ASP A 189 -25.67 33.08 -0.69
C ASP A 189 -27.17 32.93 -0.35
N ARG A 190 -27.62 31.74 0.10
CA ARG A 190 -29.03 31.45 0.37
C ARG A 190 -29.45 31.49 1.84
N PHE A 191 -28.49 31.61 2.76
CA PHE A 191 -28.73 31.73 4.21
C PHE A 191 -27.96 32.94 4.77
N PRO A 192 -28.46 34.17 4.57
CA PRO A 192 -27.75 35.38 4.97
C PRO A 192 -27.86 35.60 6.49
N ILE A 193 -26.73 35.56 7.18
CA ILE A 193 -26.52 36.32 8.40
C ILE A 193 -25.43 37.32 8.08
N ASN A 194 -25.76 38.62 8.14
CA ASN A 194 -24.86 39.75 7.86
C ASN A 194 -23.41 39.47 8.30
N ARG A 195 -22.57 39.05 7.35
CA ARG A 195 -21.12 38.93 7.52
C ARG A 195 -20.43 39.01 6.16
N THR A 196 -19.39 39.83 6.08
CA THR A 196 -18.48 39.95 4.95
C THR A 196 -17.41 38.86 5.03
N ILE A 197 -17.80 37.58 4.91
CA ILE A 197 -16.82 36.52 4.68
C ILE A 197 -16.54 36.49 3.18
N SER A 198 -15.29 36.81 2.79
CA SER A 198 -14.88 36.79 1.39
C SER A 198 -15.21 35.45 0.76
N SER A 199 -15.81 35.51 -0.43
CA SER A 199 -16.33 34.43 -1.28
C SER A 199 -15.32 33.38 -1.76
N THR A 200 -14.24 33.14 -1.01
CA THR A 200 -13.22 32.11 -1.29
C THR A 200 -13.55 30.76 -0.62
N GLY A 201 -14.84 30.43 -0.53
CA GLY A 201 -15.27 29.07 -0.24
C GLY A 201 -15.05 28.19 -1.47
N ASN A 202 -14.39 27.04 -1.32
CA ASN A 202 -14.19 26.12 -2.44
C ASN A 202 -15.56 25.53 -2.85
N ARG A 203 -16.12 26.02 -3.95
CA ARG A 203 -17.47 25.65 -4.45
C ARG A 203 -17.61 24.18 -4.85
N PHE A 204 -16.51 23.44 -4.85
CA PHE A 204 -16.42 22.05 -5.30
C PHE A 204 -15.90 21.10 -4.21
N ARG A 205 -15.85 21.52 -2.93
CA ARG A 205 -15.43 20.65 -1.81
C ARG A 205 -16.26 19.37 -1.79
N THR A 206 -17.59 19.49 -1.79
CA THR A 206 -18.46 18.32 -1.61
C THR A 206 -18.38 17.40 -2.81
N LEU A 207 -18.40 17.96 -4.03
CA LEU A 207 -18.23 17.18 -5.25
C LEU A 207 -16.86 16.49 -5.30
N ALA A 208 -15.76 17.21 -5.03
CA ALA A 208 -14.41 16.65 -5.09
C ALA A 208 -14.22 15.53 -4.06
N ALA A 209 -14.61 15.74 -2.80
CA ALA A 209 -14.50 14.72 -1.76
C ALA A 209 -15.32 13.48 -2.11
N THR A 210 -16.61 13.64 -2.48
CA THR A 210 -17.47 12.51 -2.88
C THR A 210 -16.91 11.78 -4.10
N ALA A 211 -16.48 12.49 -5.14
CA ALA A 211 -15.98 11.88 -6.37
C ALA A 211 -14.68 11.10 -6.14
N ILE A 212 -13.78 11.60 -5.30
CA ILE A 212 -12.51 10.92 -5.00
C ILE A 212 -12.75 9.68 -4.12
N PHE A 213 -13.63 9.76 -3.11
CA PHE A 213 -14.04 8.56 -2.35
C PHE A 213 -14.70 7.52 -3.26
N ALA A 214 -15.58 7.96 -4.17
CA ALA A 214 -16.21 7.09 -5.15
C ALA A 214 -15.19 6.46 -6.10
N LEU A 215 -14.18 7.22 -6.55
CA LEU A 215 -13.10 6.69 -7.39
C LEU A 215 -12.34 5.56 -6.68
N GLY A 216 -11.95 5.75 -5.42
CA GLY A 216 -11.29 4.71 -4.63
C GLY A 216 -12.16 3.46 -4.44
N ALA A 217 -13.44 3.65 -4.15
CA ALA A 217 -14.37 2.55 -3.92
C ALA A 217 -14.71 1.77 -5.20
N LEU A 218 -14.98 2.47 -6.31
CA LEU A 218 -15.43 1.87 -7.56
C LEU A 218 -14.29 1.26 -8.38
N LEU A 219 -13.10 1.89 -8.39
CA LEU A 219 -11.98 1.40 -9.19
C LEU A 219 -11.13 0.38 -8.44
N ALA A 220 -11.03 0.49 -7.11
CA ALA A 220 -10.09 -0.31 -6.33
C ALA A 220 -10.77 -1.21 -5.30
N TRP A 221 -11.31 -0.64 -4.21
CA TRP A 221 -11.85 -1.47 -3.12
C TRP A 221 -13.11 -0.86 -2.48
N PRO A 222 -14.30 -1.42 -2.75
CA PRO A 222 -15.57 -0.78 -2.42
C PRO A 222 -15.85 -0.68 -0.90
N PHE A 223 -15.32 -1.60 -0.10
CA PHE A 223 -15.54 -1.63 1.35
C PHE A 223 -14.97 -0.39 2.08
N ALA A 224 -13.97 0.26 1.48
CA ALA A 224 -13.34 1.44 2.05
C ALA A 224 -14.24 2.70 2.06
N LEU A 225 -15.41 2.66 1.40
CA LEU A 225 -16.37 3.76 1.41
C LEU A 225 -16.85 4.12 2.84
N VAL A 226 -16.71 3.19 3.79
CA VAL A 226 -16.95 3.42 5.23
C VAL A 226 -16.11 4.59 5.77
N LEU A 227 -14.90 4.82 5.25
CA LEU A 227 -14.03 5.95 5.64
C LEU A 227 -14.66 7.32 5.33
N ALA A 228 -15.60 7.39 4.40
CA ALA A 228 -16.30 8.62 4.05
C ALA A 228 -17.45 8.96 5.01
N LEU A 229 -17.89 8.02 5.87
CA LEU A 229 -19.08 8.22 6.71
C LEU A 229 -19.00 9.46 7.62
N PRO A 230 -17.87 9.76 8.32
CA PRO A 230 -17.78 10.97 9.12
C PRO A 230 -17.89 12.26 8.28
N PHE A 231 -17.32 12.26 7.08
CA PHE A 231 -17.46 13.38 6.15
C PHE A 231 -18.91 13.55 5.67
N VAL A 232 -19.60 12.46 5.32
CA VAL A 232 -21.01 12.49 4.93
C VAL A 232 -21.87 13.04 6.06
N PHE A 233 -21.65 12.57 7.29
CA PHE A 233 -22.38 13.08 8.44
C PHE A 233 -22.13 14.57 8.67
N GLU A 234 -20.87 15.01 8.63
CA GLU A 234 -20.51 16.42 8.73
C GLU A 234 -21.22 17.24 7.63
N GLU A 235 -21.16 16.78 6.39
CA GLU A 235 -21.73 17.51 5.26
C GLU A 235 -23.25 17.65 5.40
N LEU A 236 -23.96 16.62 5.85
CA LEU A 236 -25.41 16.64 5.96
C LEU A 236 -25.93 17.43 7.17
N PHE A 237 -25.25 17.31 8.32
CA PHE A 237 -25.84 17.73 9.59
C PHE A 237 -25.11 18.87 10.29
N LEU A 238 -23.83 19.13 9.98
CA LEU A 238 -23.02 20.11 10.71
C LEU A 238 -22.85 21.42 9.90
N PRO A 239 -23.17 22.60 10.48
CA PRO A 239 -22.92 23.89 9.83
C PRO A 239 -21.49 24.12 9.34
N SER A 240 -20.47 23.52 9.97
CA SER A 240 -19.07 23.49 9.51
C SER A 240 -18.53 24.86 9.05
N GLY A 241 -18.64 25.86 9.92
CA GLY A 241 -18.19 27.24 9.68
C GLY A 241 -19.29 28.21 9.25
N LEU A 242 -20.53 27.73 9.07
CA LEU A 242 -21.72 28.56 8.90
C LEU A 242 -22.47 28.73 10.23
N LEU A 243 -23.17 29.86 10.38
CA LEU A 243 -24.11 30.09 11.47
C LEU A 243 -25.53 29.90 10.93
N VAL A 244 -26.30 28.98 11.51
CA VAL A 244 -27.64 28.62 11.03
C VAL A 244 -28.68 29.00 12.09
N GLN A 245 -29.71 29.73 11.72
CA GLN A 245 -30.83 29.99 12.64
C GLN A 245 -31.60 28.69 12.91
N GLY A 246 -31.96 28.43 14.17
CA GLY A 246 -32.61 27.18 14.57
C GLY A 246 -33.91 26.86 13.81
N LYS A 247 -34.71 27.90 13.48
CA LYS A 247 -35.93 27.73 12.67
C LYS A 247 -35.66 27.30 11.23
N GLY A 248 -34.49 27.64 10.67
CA GLY A 248 -34.08 27.30 9.30
C GLY A 248 -33.15 26.07 9.21
N TYR A 249 -32.96 25.34 10.29
CA TYR A 249 -32.05 24.18 10.32
C TYR A 249 -32.52 23.04 9.40
N ILE A 250 -33.83 22.78 9.35
CA ILE A 250 -34.39 21.75 8.46
C ILE A 250 -34.16 22.11 6.99
N ASP A 251 -34.41 23.36 6.60
CA ASP A 251 -34.14 23.83 5.24
C ASP A 251 -32.65 23.73 4.88
N PHE A 252 -31.77 24.03 5.84
CA PHE A 252 -30.33 23.84 5.71
C PHE A 252 -29.97 22.38 5.43
N VAL A 253 -30.49 21.43 6.23
CA VAL A 253 -30.24 20.00 6.05
C VAL A 253 -30.78 19.52 4.70
N LEU A 254 -32.00 19.90 4.33
CA LEU A 254 -32.61 19.52 3.05
C LEU A 254 -31.80 20.02 1.85
N LEU A 255 -31.32 21.27 1.91
CA LEU A 255 -30.52 21.86 0.84
C LEU A 255 -29.16 21.17 0.69
N ARG A 256 -28.50 20.84 1.80
CA ARG A 256 -27.24 20.09 1.79
C ARG A 256 -27.42 18.64 1.35
N THR A 257 -28.50 17.99 1.78
CA THR A 257 -28.86 16.64 1.33
C THR A 257 -29.09 16.62 -0.18
N GLY A 258 -29.87 17.57 -0.69
CA GLY A 258 -30.11 17.69 -2.13
C GLY A 258 -28.81 17.95 -2.93
N ARG A 259 -27.86 18.69 -2.36
CA ARG A 259 -26.53 18.89 -2.96
C ARG A 259 -25.71 17.60 -2.96
N TRP A 260 -25.64 16.92 -1.83
CA TRP A 260 -24.91 15.67 -1.68
C TRP A 260 -25.47 14.57 -2.59
N ILE A 261 -26.80 14.45 -2.73
CA ILE A 261 -27.41 13.51 -3.68
C ILE A 261 -26.96 13.83 -5.11
N LYS A 262 -26.95 15.11 -5.51
CA LYS A 262 -26.45 15.51 -6.84
C LYS A 262 -24.98 15.14 -7.03
N THR A 263 -24.13 15.34 -6.01
CA THR A 263 -22.71 14.98 -6.11
C THR A 263 -22.51 13.46 -6.16
N VAL A 264 -23.32 12.67 -5.45
CA VAL A 264 -23.31 11.20 -5.54
C VAL A 264 -23.70 10.74 -6.93
N VAL A 265 -24.78 11.27 -7.52
CA VAL A 265 -25.20 10.92 -8.88
C VAL A 265 -24.12 11.26 -9.90
N ILE A 266 -23.50 12.43 -9.80
CA ILE A 266 -22.39 12.82 -10.69
C ILE A 266 -21.18 11.89 -10.48
N SER A 267 -20.84 11.57 -9.24
CA SER A 267 -19.70 10.70 -8.92
C SER A 267 -19.94 9.25 -9.38
N ALA A 268 -21.18 8.78 -9.41
CA ALA A 268 -21.53 7.46 -9.92
C ALA A 268 -21.22 7.28 -11.41
N LEU A 269 -21.09 8.37 -12.18
CA LEU A 269 -20.67 8.31 -13.58
C LEU A 269 -19.24 7.75 -13.75
N ILE A 270 -18.41 7.77 -12.71
CA ILE A 270 -17.09 7.11 -12.70
C ILE A 270 -17.23 5.59 -12.93
N ALA A 271 -18.35 4.97 -12.53
CA ALA A 271 -18.58 3.55 -12.76
C ALA A 271 -18.72 3.20 -14.24
N VAL A 272 -19.16 4.13 -15.09
CA VAL A 272 -19.42 3.88 -16.52
C VAL A 272 -18.16 3.41 -17.26
N PRO A 273 -17.03 4.15 -17.27
CA PRO A 273 -15.81 3.68 -17.93
C PRO A 273 -15.23 2.42 -17.27
N ILE A 274 -15.39 2.25 -15.96
CA ILE A 274 -14.90 1.06 -15.23
C ILE A 274 -15.64 -0.19 -15.69
N ILE A 275 -16.97 -0.16 -15.63
CA ILE A 275 -17.83 -1.26 -16.08
C ILE A 275 -17.61 -1.53 -17.57
N PHE A 276 -17.41 -0.49 -18.39
CA PHE A 276 -17.12 -0.66 -19.81
C PHE A 276 -15.83 -1.46 -20.03
N VAL A 277 -14.72 -1.04 -19.42
CA VAL A 277 -13.42 -1.72 -19.56
C VAL A 277 -13.49 -3.15 -19.04
N ASP A 278 -14.03 -3.34 -17.85
CA ASP A 278 -14.14 -4.67 -17.24
C ASP A 278 -15.03 -5.58 -18.10
N SER A 279 -16.13 -5.06 -18.65
CA SER A 279 -17.02 -5.86 -19.49
C SER A 279 -16.38 -6.25 -20.82
N MET A 280 -15.53 -5.40 -21.38
CA MET A 280 -14.73 -5.73 -22.58
C MET A 280 -13.66 -6.77 -22.26
N ALA A 281 -12.97 -6.64 -21.12
CA ALA A 281 -11.93 -7.58 -20.73
C ALA A 281 -12.48 -8.98 -20.41
N TYR A 282 -13.67 -9.05 -19.83
CA TYR A 282 -14.34 -10.33 -19.49
C TYR A 282 -15.27 -10.86 -20.58
N ALA A 283 -15.48 -10.13 -21.68
CA ALA A 283 -16.47 -10.43 -22.71
C ALA A 283 -17.89 -10.68 -22.14
N ARG A 284 -18.28 -9.99 -21.06
CA ARG A 284 -19.64 -10.06 -20.48
C ARG A 284 -19.90 -8.82 -19.65
N LEU A 285 -21.16 -8.48 -19.38
CA LEU A 285 -21.46 -7.40 -18.44
C LEU A 285 -20.88 -7.73 -17.05
N ALA A 286 -19.84 -7.01 -16.66
CA ALA A 286 -19.12 -7.22 -15.41
C ALA A 286 -19.19 -5.94 -14.56
N ILE A 287 -19.93 -6.01 -13.45
CA ILE A 287 -19.93 -4.98 -12.41
C ILE A 287 -19.04 -5.50 -11.28
N VAL A 288 -17.72 -5.41 -11.48
CA VAL A 288 -16.73 -6.00 -10.58
C VAL A 288 -16.90 -5.57 -9.11
N PRO A 289 -17.13 -4.26 -8.79
CA PRO A 289 -17.37 -3.84 -7.41
C PRO A 289 -18.59 -4.51 -6.77
N LEU A 290 -19.62 -4.85 -7.55
CA LEU A 290 -20.76 -5.61 -7.06
C LEU A 290 -20.41 -7.08 -6.88
N ASN A 291 -19.70 -7.68 -7.85
CA ASN A 291 -19.28 -9.08 -7.80
C ASN A 291 -18.45 -9.37 -6.53
N ILE A 292 -17.46 -8.51 -6.20
CA ILE A 292 -16.63 -8.68 -5.01
C ILE A 292 -17.42 -8.52 -3.70
N ILE A 293 -18.42 -7.64 -3.66
CA ILE A 293 -19.32 -7.50 -2.50
C ILE A 293 -20.18 -8.76 -2.38
N THR A 294 -20.81 -9.20 -3.46
CA THR A 294 -21.64 -10.41 -3.45
C THR A 294 -20.83 -11.63 -3.06
N TYR A 295 -19.58 -11.73 -3.52
CA TYR A 295 -18.68 -12.80 -3.14
C TYR A 295 -18.41 -12.79 -1.63
N ASN A 296 -17.86 -11.70 -1.08
CA ASN A 296 -17.47 -11.66 0.32
C ASN A 296 -18.66 -11.72 1.30
N VAL A 297 -19.82 -11.15 0.93
CA VAL A 297 -20.98 -11.07 1.83
C VAL A 297 -21.90 -12.28 1.71
N LEU A 298 -22.12 -12.80 0.50
CA LEU A 298 -23.10 -13.86 0.23
C LEU A 298 -22.47 -15.25 0.11
N SER A 299 -21.19 -15.36 -0.24
CA SER A 299 -20.51 -16.66 -0.37
C SER A 299 -20.06 -17.26 0.95
N ALA A 300 -20.09 -16.51 2.05
CA ALA A 300 -19.90 -17.04 3.40
C ALA A 300 -20.87 -18.21 3.70
N ARG A 301 -22.10 -18.17 3.16
CA ARG A 301 -23.08 -19.27 3.27
C ARG A 301 -22.67 -20.56 2.55
N ARG A 302 -21.78 -20.45 1.55
CA ARG A 302 -21.24 -21.58 0.77
C ARG A 302 -19.87 -22.05 1.29
N GLY A 303 -19.36 -21.45 2.37
CA GLY A 303 -18.00 -21.72 2.88
C GLY A 303 -16.87 -21.08 2.07
N ALA A 304 -17.19 -20.22 1.08
CA ALA A 304 -16.23 -19.50 0.25
C ALA A 304 -15.95 -18.08 0.79
N GLY A 305 -15.79 -17.96 2.11
CA GLY A 305 -15.49 -16.71 2.80
C GLY A 305 -13.98 -16.42 2.86
N PRO A 306 -13.59 -15.17 3.19
CA PRO A 306 -12.18 -14.81 3.36
C PRO A 306 -11.46 -15.61 4.47
N GLU A 307 -12.20 -16.28 5.36
CA GLU A 307 -11.66 -17.17 6.39
C GLU A 307 -10.92 -18.39 5.82
N LEU A 308 -11.14 -18.73 4.55
CA LEU A 308 -10.40 -19.79 3.83
C LEU A 308 -8.90 -19.53 3.75
N TYR A 309 -8.48 -18.28 3.89
CA TYR A 309 -7.07 -17.85 3.82
C TYR A 309 -6.44 -17.67 5.21
N GLY A 310 -7.12 -18.12 6.26
CA GLY A 310 -6.65 -18.05 7.64
C GLY A 310 -7.35 -16.97 8.46
N VAL A 311 -7.24 -17.10 9.79
CA VAL A 311 -7.83 -16.18 10.76
C VAL A 311 -6.77 -15.76 11.78
N GLU A 312 -6.93 -14.55 12.30
CA GLU A 312 -5.97 -13.95 13.22
C GLU A 312 -6.67 -13.46 14.49
N PRO A 313 -5.98 -13.42 15.65
CA PRO A 313 -6.59 -13.02 16.91
C PRO A 313 -6.99 -11.54 16.90
N TRP A 314 -7.86 -11.14 17.83
CA TRP A 314 -8.40 -9.77 17.91
C TRP A 314 -7.31 -8.70 18.07
N TYR A 315 -6.17 -9.04 18.69
CA TYR A 315 -5.06 -8.10 18.92
C TYR A 315 -4.08 -7.97 17.74
N TYR A 316 -4.30 -8.68 16.62
CA TYR A 316 -3.41 -8.68 15.46
C TYR A 316 -3.08 -7.27 14.97
N TYR A 317 -4.11 -6.44 14.74
CA TYR A 317 -3.88 -5.08 14.23
C TYR A 317 -3.19 -4.16 15.22
N LEU A 318 -3.37 -4.37 16.53
CA LEU A 318 -2.63 -3.59 17.53
C LEU A 318 -1.14 -3.92 17.47
N LEU A 319 -0.77 -5.20 17.32
CA LEU A 319 0.63 -5.61 17.18
C LEU A 319 1.23 -5.16 15.85
N ASN A 320 0.50 -5.35 14.76
CA ASN A 320 0.94 -4.93 13.42
C ASN A 320 1.18 -3.42 13.37
N LEU A 321 0.21 -2.61 13.81
CA LEU A 321 0.35 -1.16 13.83
C LEU A 321 1.42 -0.68 14.82
N ALA A 322 1.64 -1.39 15.93
CA ALA A 322 2.72 -1.05 16.87
C ALA A 322 4.10 -1.27 16.25
N LEU A 323 4.27 -2.30 15.43
CA LEU A 323 5.52 -2.52 14.67
C LEU A 323 5.72 -1.46 13.60
N ASN A 324 4.64 -1.04 12.93
CA ASN A 324 4.69 -0.11 11.80
C ASN A 324 4.78 1.38 12.19
N PHE A 325 4.23 1.76 13.34
CA PHE A 325 4.12 3.16 13.78
C PHE A 325 4.71 3.42 15.17
N GLY A 326 5.11 2.39 15.92
CA GLY A 326 5.75 2.53 17.22
C GLY A 326 4.92 3.39 18.20
N PRO A 327 5.54 4.37 18.90
CA PRO A 327 4.83 5.26 19.80
C PRO A 327 3.70 6.08 19.15
N ALA A 328 3.73 6.32 17.84
CA ALA A 328 2.68 7.08 17.17
C ALA A 328 1.32 6.37 17.24
N LEU A 329 1.27 5.04 17.28
CA LEU A 329 0.02 4.30 17.47
C LEU A 329 -0.66 4.68 18.78
N VAL A 330 0.11 4.79 19.88
CA VAL A 330 -0.44 5.17 21.18
C VAL A 330 -1.10 6.55 21.09
N PHE A 331 -0.41 7.52 20.51
CA PHE A 331 -0.97 8.87 20.32
C PHE A 331 -2.18 8.88 19.38
N ALA A 332 -2.21 8.03 18.36
CA ALA A 332 -3.35 7.90 17.47
C ALA A 332 -4.59 7.39 18.22
N LEU A 333 -4.43 6.34 19.04
CA LEU A 333 -5.51 5.75 19.82
C LEU A 333 -6.04 6.69 20.91
N ILE A 334 -5.17 7.45 21.59
CA ILE A 334 -5.58 8.39 22.65
C ILE A 334 -6.01 9.77 22.13
N SER A 335 -5.97 10.02 20.81
CA SER A 335 -6.25 11.35 20.26
C SER A 335 -7.63 11.89 20.64
N LEU A 336 -8.69 11.08 20.55
CA LEU A 336 -10.05 11.45 20.99
C LEU A 336 -10.15 11.61 22.52
N PRO A 337 -9.73 10.63 23.36
CA PRO A 337 -9.71 10.79 24.81
C PRO A 337 -8.97 12.05 25.27
N MET A 338 -7.77 12.32 24.73
CA MET A 338 -6.98 13.49 25.10
C MET A 338 -7.63 14.81 24.69
N MET A 339 -8.27 14.84 23.52
CA MET A 339 -9.03 16.01 23.09
C MET A 339 -10.23 16.27 24.04
N LEU A 340 -10.94 15.23 24.47
CA LEU A 340 -12.02 15.38 25.47
C LEU A 340 -11.48 15.90 26.81
N LEU A 341 -10.35 15.40 27.28
CA LEU A 341 -9.73 15.88 28.52
C LEU A 341 -9.36 17.36 28.43
N ILE A 342 -8.70 17.80 27.35
CA ILE A 342 -8.35 19.22 27.19
C ILE A 342 -9.61 20.08 27.07
N ALA A 343 -10.70 19.57 26.51
CA ALA A 343 -11.94 20.32 26.41
C ALA A 343 -12.53 20.61 27.79
N ILE A 344 -12.22 19.77 28.78
CA ILE A 344 -12.61 19.92 30.18
C ILE A 344 -11.62 20.83 30.93
N PHE A 345 -10.31 20.62 30.78
CA PHE A 345 -9.28 21.31 31.58
C PHE A 345 -8.84 22.69 31.04
N ASP A 346 -8.85 22.87 29.72
CA ASP A 346 -8.43 24.11 29.05
C ASP A 346 -9.24 24.32 27.76
N PRO A 347 -10.55 24.66 27.89
CA PRO A 347 -11.44 24.84 26.74
C PRO A 347 -10.99 25.97 25.80
N GLU A 348 -10.18 26.92 26.29
CA GLU A 348 -9.59 28.00 25.48
C GLU A 348 -8.55 27.48 24.46
N ARG A 349 -7.92 26.33 24.71
CA ARG A 349 -6.96 25.73 23.76
C ARG A 349 -7.59 24.92 22.63
N ILE A 350 -8.74 24.28 22.87
CA ILE A 350 -9.47 23.53 21.82
C ILE A 350 -10.38 24.45 21.01
N SER A 351 -10.85 25.54 21.63
CA SER A 351 -11.39 26.66 20.88
C SER A 351 -10.22 27.39 20.21
N PHE A 352 -9.61 26.77 19.19
CA PHE A 352 -8.59 27.38 18.32
C PHE A 352 -8.95 28.84 18.12
N SER A 353 -8.20 29.67 18.83
CA SER A 353 -8.51 31.04 19.20
C SER A 353 -9.83 31.58 18.65
N SER A 354 -10.86 31.63 19.51
CA SER A 354 -11.95 32.60 19.37
C SER A 354 -11.47 34.07 19.50
N SER A 355 -10.21 34.36 19.13
CA SER A 355 -9.62 35.70 19.01
C SER A 355 -9.81 36.30 17.63
N SER A 356 -10.81 35.86 16.88
CA SER A 356 -11.48 36.84 16.05
C SER A 356 -12.33 37.67 17.01
N THR A 357 -12.16 38.99 16.98
CA THR A 357 -13.04 40.00 17.63
C THR A 357 -14.53 39.67 17.41
N PHE A 358 -14.81 38.88 16.35
CA PHE A 358 -16.07 38.31 15.93
C PHE A 358 -16.73 37.26 16.85
N ALA A 359 -15.98 36.45 17.62
CA ALA A 359 -16.57 35.46 18.53
C ALA A 359 -17.01 36.10 19.86
N GLN A 360 -16.34 37.17 20.28
CA GLN A 360 -16.77 38.00 21.42
C GLN A 360 -18.06 38.77 21.11
N ASP A 361 -18.23 39.28 19.89
CA ASP A 361 -19.49 39.92 19.45
C ASP A 361 -20.63 38.92 19.25
N ALA A 362 -20.33 37.69 18.82
CA ALA A 362 -21.32 36.61 18.71
C ALA A 362 -21.75 36.07 20.09
N SER A 363 -20.84 36.04 21.08
CA SER A 363 -21.16 35.71 22.48
C SER A 363 -22.11 36.75 23.11
N LYS A 364 -21.92 38.05 22.81
CA LYS A 364 -22.83 39.12 23.24
C LYS A 364 -24.18 39.14 22.51
N LYS A 365 -24.26 38.63 21.26
CA LYS A 365 -25.52 38.46 20.49
C LYS A 365 -26.20 37.09 20.68
N LYS A 366 -25.49 36.09 21.23
CA LYS A 366 -26.00 34.74 21.52
C LYS A 366 -27.15 34.72 22.51
N SER A 367 -27.28 35.75 23.34
CA SER A 367 -28.33 35.84 24.36
C SER A 367 -29.75 35.99 23.78
N ASN A 368 -29.92 36.41 22.51
CA ASN A 368 -31.23 36.75 21.95
C ASN A 368 -31.61 36.03 20.63
N ALA A 369 -30.79 35.13 20.09
CA ALA A 369 -31.14 34.38 18.87
C ALA A 369 -30.71 32.91 18.94
N ASN A 370 -31.65 31.98 18.74
CA ASN A 370 -31.40 30.54 18.62
C ASN A 370 -30.56 30.25 17.37
N VAL A 371 -29.23 30.34 17.47
CA VAL A 371 -28.28 30.10 16.37
C VAL A 371 -27.48 28.83 16.66
N ILE A 372 -27.44 27.94 15.68
CA ILE A 372 -26.70 26.66 15.67
C ILE A 372 -25.34 26.89 14.99
N ASP A 373 -24.28 26.44 15.65
CA ASP A 373 -22.88 26.52 15.18
C ASP A 373 -22.15 25.21 15.52
N SER A 374 -21.09 24.89 14.77
CA SER A 374 -20.23 23.73 15.04
C SER A 374 -18.96 24.18 15.75
N SER A 375 -18.71 23.65 16.94
CA SER A 375 -17.45 23.96 17.64
C SER A 375 -16.24 23.39 16.87
N PRO A 376 -15.08 24.06 16.89
CA PRO A 376 -13.86 23.53 16.27
C PRO A 376 -13.48 22.14 16.76
N GLY A 377 -13.68 21.85 18.06
CA GLY A 377 -13.46 20.53 18.64
C GLY A 377 -14.41 19.45 18.11
N LEU A 378 -15.69 19.77 17.87
CA LEU A 378 -16.63 18.86 17.23
C LEU A 378 -16.18 18.53 15.81
N LEU A 379 -15.80 19.54 15.02
CA LEU A 379 -15.29 19.32 13.67
C LEU A 379 -13.98 18.51 13.67
N LEU A 380 -13.08 18.74 14.63
CA LEU A 380 -11.86 17.93 14.78
C LEU A 380 -12.19 16.47 15.13
N THR A 381 -13.21 16.23 15.95
CA THR A 381 -13.71 14.88 16.27
C THR A 381 -14.06 14.12 14.99
N PHE A 382 -14.88 14.72 14.12
CA PHE A 382 -15.29 14.09 12.85
C PHE A 382 -14.12 13.83 11.90
N ARG A 383 -13.04 14.63 11.97
CA ARG A 383 -11.81 14.39 11.21
C ARG A 383 -10.95 13.25 11.77
N LEU A 384 -11.06 12.94 13.06
CA LEU A 384 -10.34 11.84 13.72
C LEU A 384 -11.07 10.49 13.60
N LEU A 385 -12.41 10.51 13.52
CA LEU A 385 -13.26 9.31 13.49
C LEU A 385 -12.94 8.28 12.39
N PRO A 386 -12.58 8.65 11.14
CA PRO A 386 -12.36 7.67 10.07
C PRO A 386 -11.35 6.57 10.45
N PHE A 387 -10.25 6.92 11.14
CA PHE A 387 -9.26 5.96 11.61
C PHE A 387 -9.86 4.96 12.61
N TYR A 388 -10.61 5.44 13.60
CA TYR A 388 -11.25 4.58 14.61
C TYR A 388 -12.31 3.67 14.01
N LEU A 389 -13.14 4.20 13.09
CA LEU A 389 -14.16 3.42 12.41
C LEU A 389 -13.53 2.28 11.59
N TRP A 390 -12.48 2.58 10.83
CA TRP A 390 -11.80 1.58 10.01
C TRP A 390 -11.08 0.53 10.85
N LEU A 391 -10.34 0.95 11.87
CA LEU A 391 -9.66 0.04 12.77
C LEU A 391 -10.65 -0.88 13.50
N GLY A 392 -11.76 -0.33 14.00
CA GLY A 392 -12.82 -1.08 14.65
C GLY A 392 -13.46 -2.11 13.71
N LEU A 393 -13.85 -1.68 12.50
CA LEU A 393 -14.46 -2.55 11.50
C LEU A 393 -13.57 -3.74 11.14
N LEU A 394 -12.29 -3.50 10.86
CA LEU A 394 -11.34 -4.55 10.48
C LEU A 394 -10.98 -5.46 11.66
N THR A 395 -10.88 -4.91 12.87
CA THR A 395 -10.60 -5.73 14.07
C THR A 395 -11.72 -6.75 14.33
N LEU A 396 -12.96 -6.41 13.98
CA LEU A 396 -14.11 -7.31 14.10
C LEU A 396 -14.12 -8.44 13.06
N GLN A 397 -13.39 -8.31 11.94
CA GLN A 397 -13.30 -9.38 10.95
C GLN A 397 -12.42 -10.53 11.44
N ALA A 398 -12.79 -11.78 11.16
CA ALA A 398 -12.01 -12.96 11.58
C ALA A 398 -10.69 -13.03 10.80
N HIS A 399 -10.77 -12.93 9.48
CA HIS A 399 -9.63 -12.83 8.59
C HIS A 399 -9.02 -11.42 8.65
N LYS A 400 -7.70 -11.34 8.80
CA LYS A 400 -6.98 -10.08 8.95
C LYS A 400 -5.68 -10.13 8.17
N GLU A 401 -5.43 -9.07 7.43
CA GLU A 401 -4.17 -8.86 6.73
C GLU A 401 -3.73 -7.41 6.92
N GLU A 402 -2.42 -7.20 6.95
CA GLU A 402 -1.82 -5.88 7.12
C GLU A 402 -2.32 -4.87 6.07
N ARG A 403 -2.36 -5.28 4.79
CA ARG A 403 -2.77 -4.42 3.68
C ARG A 403 -4.18 -3.87 3.79
N PHE A 404 -5.07 -4.49 4.57
CA PHE A 404 -6.44 -4.00 4.76
C PHE A 404 -6.47 -2.66 5.52
N VAL A 405 -5.45 -2.36 6.34
CA VAL A 405 -5.40 -1.12 7.12
C VAL A 405 -4.72 0.03 6.38
N TYR A 406 -4.05 -0.23 5.24
CA TYR A 406 -3.39 0.79 4.41
C TYR A 406 -4.26 2.03 4.14
N PRO A 407 -5.56 1.92 3.81
CA PRO A 407 -6.45 3.07 3.61
C PRO A 407 -6.43 4.13 4.71
N ALA A 408 -6.13 3.72 5.95
CA ALA A 408 -6.16 4.59 7.12
C ALA A 408 -4.77 5.03 7.61
N TYR A 409 -3.66 4.63 6.97
CA TYR A 409 -2.31 4.95 7.47
C TYR A 409 -2.02 6.46 7.57
N PRO A 410 -2.33 7.31 6.57
CA PRO A 410 -2.15 8.76 6.70
C PRO A 410 -3.06 9.38 7.77
N LEU A 411 -4.23 8.78 8.00
CA LEU A 411 -5.17 9.20 9.04
C LEU A 411 -4.68 8.80 10.44
N LEU A 412 -4.03 7.65 10.58
CA LEU A 412 -3.33 7.27 11.81
C LEU A 412 -2.25 8.30 12.13
N CYS A 413 -1.42 8.71 11.15
CA CYS A 413 -0.41 9.76 11.36
C CYS A 413 -1.03 11.10 11.78
N PHE A 414 -2.16 11.48 11.18
CA PHE A 414 -2.90 12.68 11.58
C PHE A 414 -3.44 12.56 13.02
N ASN A 415 -4.08 11.45 13.37
CA ASN A 415 -4.58 11.19 14.73
C ASN A 415 -3.43 11.22 15.75
N ALA A 416 -2.30 10.60 15.43
CA ALA A 416 -1.11 10.63 16.27
C ALA A 416 -0.57 12.05 16.47
N ALA A 417 -0.55 12.86 15.42
CA ALA A 417 -0.14 14.26 15.50
C ALA A 417 -1.08 15.09 16.40
N VAL A 418 -2.40 14.87 16.30
CA VAL A 418 -3.38 15.51 17.18
C VAL A 418 -3.21 15.04 18.62
N GLY A 419 -3.07 13.73 18.85
CA GLY A 419 -2.84 13.17 20.18
C GLY A 419 -1.56 13.69 20.83
N LEU A 420 -0.47 13.80 20.08
CA LEU A 420 0.80 14.37 20.55
C LEU A 420 0.69 15.86 20.86
N TYR A 421 -0.02 16.62 20.02
CA TYR A 421 -0.28 18.04 20.27
C TYR A 421 -1.15 18.27 21.52
N CYS A 422 -2.16 17.42 21.71
CA CYS A 422 -2.98 17.42 22.91
C CYS A 422 -2.14 17.09 24.14
N PHE A 423 -1.34 16.02 24.09
CA PHE A 423 -0.41 15.66 25.15
C PHE A 423 0.55 16.81 25.50
N LYS A 424 1.13 17.48 24.49
CA LYS A 424 1.96 18.67 24.71
C LYS A 424 1.21 19.76 25.47
N SER A 425 -0.03 20.03 25.07
CA SER A 425 -0.86 21.08 25.66
C SER A 425 -1.21 20.77 27.12
N LEU A 426 -1.49 19.51 27.42
CA LEU A 426 -1.71 19.04 28.79
C LEU A 426 -0.44 19.19 29.64
N LEU A 427 0.73 18.80 29.12
CA LEU A 427 2.00 19.01 29.81
C LEU A 427 2.27 20.49 30.09
N ASP A 428 2.01 21.37 29.11
CA ASP A 428 2.15 22.82 29.28
C ASP A 428 1.24 23.33 30.42
N ALA A 429 0.00 22.83 30.50
CA ALA A 429 -0.95 23.20 31.55
C ALA A 429 -0.51 22.69 32.94
N ILE A 430 -0.02 21.45 33.03
CA ILE A 430 0.50 20.87 34.27
C ILE A 430 1.73 21.64 34.76
N ILE A 431 2.72 21.87 33.90
CA ILE A 431 3.92 22.62 34.26
C ILE A 431 3.55 24.03 34.74
N ALA A 432 2.65 24.71 34.02
CA ALA A 432 2.17 26.03 34.42
C ALA A 432 1.54 26.00 35.82
N SER A 433 0.71 24.99 36.12
CA SER A 433 0.06 24.83 37.43
C SER A 433 1.02 24.50 38.58
N LEU A 434 2.12 23.79 38.30
CA LEU A 434 3.14 23.45 39.29
C LEU A 434 4.06 24.64 39.61
N THR A 435 4.23 25.56 38.65
CA THR A 435 5.09 26.76 38.81
C THR A 435 4.41 27.96 39.48
N ASN A 436 3.32 27.76 40.24
CA ASN A 436 2.54 28.83 40.91
C ASN A 436 3.43 29.83 41.69
N GLY A 437 3.58 31.07 41.19
CA GLY A 437 4.13 32.18 41.99
C GLY A 437 4.83 33.33 41.28
N GLN A 438 5.32 33.17 40.05
CA GLN A 438 5.89 34.30 39.29
C GLN A 438 5.40 34.31 37.85
N GLN A 439 4.36 35.12 37.62
CA GLN A 439 4.00 35.59 36.28
C GLN A 439 5.13 36.47 35.73
N SER A 440 6.19 35.84 35.23
CA SER A 440 7.12 36.48 34.31
C SER A 440 6.96 35.82 32.95
N LYS A 441 6.91 36.62 31.89
CA LYS A 441 6.90 36.15 30.49
C LYS A 441 8.05 35.15 30.19
N SER A 442 9.10 35.16 31.02
CA SER A 442 10.26 34.24 30.99
C SER A 442 9.93 32.80 31.42
N SER A 443 9.16 32.57 32.49
CA SER A 443 8.83 31.21 32.97
C SER A 443 7.86 30.50 32.01
N ARG A 444 6.94 31.24 31.39
CA ARG A 444 6.05 30.75 30.32
C ARG A 444 6.82 30.38 29.05
N GLN A 445 7.93 31.08 28.74
CA GLN A 445 8.84 30.73 27.64
C GLN A 445 9.70 29.50 27.96
N GLN A 446 10.15 29.32 29.22
CA GLN A 446 10.91 28.13 29.63
C GLN A 446 10.07 26.85 29.63
N GLY A 447 8.83 26.88 30.14
CA GLY A 447 7.91 25.73 30.06
C GLY A 447 7.59 25.31 28.62
N PHE A 448 7.44 26.30 27.72
CA PHE A 448 7.26 26.06 26.28
C PHE A 448 8.48 25.39 25.63
N GLY A 449 9.69 25.67 26.13
CA GLY A 449 10.93 25.01 25.69
C GLY A 449 10.97 23.54 26.08
N ILE A 450 10.69 23.20 27.35
CA ILE A 450 10.77 21.83 27.86
C ILE A 450 9.78 20.89 27.17
N THR A 451 8.51 21.29 27.03
CA THR A 451 7.51 20.43 26.36
C THR A 451 7.78 20.26 24.86
N THR A 452 8.41 21.26 24.24
CA THR A 452 8.87 21.15 22.85
C THR A 452 10.04 20.16 22.73
N ILE A 453 10.97 20.14 23.69
CA ILE A 453 12.05 19.15 23.75
C ILE A 453 11.47 17.74 23.94
N ILE A 454 10.52 17.56 24.87
CA ILE A 454 9.88 16.26 25.13
C ILE A 454 9.17 15.73 23.87
N THR A 455 8.33 16.57 23.24
CA THR A 455 7.63 16.16 22.01
C THR A 455 8.58 15.91 20.85
N GLY A 456 9.64 16.71 20.72
CA GLY A 456 10.72 16.48 19.77
C GLY A 456 11.44 15.15 20.00
N ALA A 457 11.72 14.80 21.26
CA ALA A 457 12.34 13.52 21.62
C ALA A 457 11.43 12.33 21.31
N ILE A 458 10.12 12.43 21.60
CA ILE A 458 9.14 11.39 21.25
C ILE A 458 9.11 11.15 19.74
N LEU A 459 9.07 12.23 18.94
CA LEU A 459 9.12 12.13 17.48
C LEU A 459 10.44 11.54 17.00
N ALA A 460 11.58 11.98 17.55
CA ALA A 460 12.89 11.44 17.18
C ALA A 460 12.98 9.94 17.45
N VAL A 461 12.53 9.48 18.63
CA VAL A 461 12.47 8.05 18.98
C VAL A 461 11.54 7.29 18.03
N THR A 462 10.37 7.86 17.71
CA THR A 462 9.43 7.26 16.75
C THR A 462 10.06 7.10 15.37
N CYS A 463 10.77 8.12 14.88
CA CYS A 463 11.49 8.07 13.60
C CYS A 463 12.60 7.02 13.62
N LEU A 464 13.40 6.96 14.69
CA LEU A 464 14.50 5.98 14.82
C LEU A 464 13.98 4.55 14.82
N ILE A 465 12.91 4.27 15.58
CA ILE A 465 12.25 2.95 15.60
C ILE A 465 11.72 2.58 14.22
N SER A 466 11.08 3.53 13.53
CA SER A 466 10.49 3.29 12.21
C SER A 466 11.55 3.06 11.12
N ILE A 467 12.61 3.88 11.09
CA ILE A 467 13.75 3.68 10.18
C ILE A 467 14.42 2.32 10.45
N SER A 468 14.64 1.98 11.73
CA SER A 468 15.21 0.70 12.12
C SER A 468 14.34 -0.48 11.67
N ARG A 469 13.00 -0.35 11.74
CA ARG A 469 12.06 -1.36 11.24
C ARG A 469 12.12 -1.50 9.72
N SER A 470 12.11 -0.39 8.98
CA SER A 470 12.22 -0.41 7.50
C SER A 470 13.55 -1.02 7.05
N LEU A 471 14.66 -0.65 7.68
CA LEU A 471 15.95 -1.27 7.38
C LEU A 471 15.96 -2.77 7.70
N HIS A 472 15.34 -3.18 8.81
CA HIS A 472 15.26 -4.59 9.18
C HIS A 472 14.47 -5.40 8.16
N THR A 473 13.32 -4.89 7.75
CA THR A 473 12.43 -5.57 6.79
C THR A 473 13.08 -5.69 5.41
N THR A 474 13.75 -4.64 4.92
CA THR A 474 14.58 -4.73 3.71
C THR A 474 15.69 -5.76 3.91
N HIS A 475 16.61 -5.57 4.87
CA HIS A 475 17.80 -6.43 4.98
C HIS A 475 17.53 -7.90 5.28
N SER A 476 16.52 -8.21 6.08
CA SER A 476 16.26 -9.58 6.54
C SER A 476 15.38 -10.41 5.60
N TYR A 477 14.76 -9.76 4.60
CA TYR A 477 13.80 -10.40 3.70
C TYR A 477 14.00 -10.06 2.20
N ASN A 478 15.11 -9.40 1.82
CA ASN A 478 15.41 -9.05 0.42
C ASN A 478 15.84 -10.23 -0.47
N ALA A 479 16.06 -11.43 0.12
CA ALA A 479 16.58 -12.59 -0.60
C ALA A 479 15.89 -12.92 -1.94
N PRO A 480 14.54 -12.83 -2.07
CA PRO A 480 13.87 -13.11 -3.34
C PRO A 480 14.28 -12.18 -4.48
N PHE A 481 14.55 -10.89 -4.17
CA PHE A 481 15.06 -9.93 -5.16
C PHE A 481 16.52 -10.20 -5.50
N ASP A 482 17.35 -10.52 -4.50
CA ASP A 482 18.78 -10.80 -4.70
C ASP A 482 19.02 -12.04 -5.56
N VAL A 483 18.26 -13.12 -5.35
CA VAL A 483 18.35 -14.33 -6.17
C VAL A 483 17.98 -14.07 -7.63
N LEU A 484 16.90 -13.33 -7.89
CA LEU A 484 16.51 -13.00 -9.27
C LEU A 484 17.50 -12.02 -9.93
N ARG A 485 18.05 -11.08 -9.16
CA ARG A 485 19.10 -10.18 -9.63
C ARG A 485 20.35 -10.97 -10.01
N HIS A 486 20.81 -11.89 -9.17
CA HIS A 486 21.95 -12.78 -9.46
C HIS A 486 21.70 -13.64 -10.70
N LEU A 487 20.49 -14.20 -10.83
CA LEU A 487 20.09 -14.95 -12.03
C LEU A 487 20.24 -14.09 -13.30
N SER A 488 19.74 -12.85 -13.27
CA SER A 488 19.73 -11.94 -14.42
C SER A 488 21.09 -11.33 -14.74
N GLU A 489 21.86 -10.93 -13.73
CA GLU A 489 23.09 -10.14 -13.90
C GLU A 489 24.35 -11.01 -14.01
N GLU A 490 24.34 -12.22 -13.44
CA GLU A 490 25.54 -13.08 -13.37
C GLU A 490 25.35 -14.40 -14.12
N GLU A 491 24.31 -15.17 -13.78
CA GLU A 491 24.15 -16.53 -14.31
C GLU A 491 23.73 -16.60 -15.77
N LEU A 492 22.67 -15.89 -16.16
CA LEU A 492 22.21 -15.93 -17.55
C LEU A 492 23.26 -15.34 -18.51
N PRO A 493 23.97 -14.25 -18.19
CA PRO A 493 25.10 -13.80 -18.99
C PRO A 493 26.24 -14.82 -19.10
N ARG A 494 26.46 -15.68 -18.09
CA ARG A 494 27.41 -16.80 -18.19
C ARG A 494 26.94 -17.82 -19.23
N VAL A 495 25.68 -18.22 -19.19
CA VAL A 495 25.07 -19.16 -20.16
C VAL A 495 25.19 -18.63 -21.58
N ILE A 496 24.86 -17.35 -21.80
CA ILE A 496 24.96 -16.73 -23.14
C ILE A 496 26.40 -16.72 -23.63
N ARG A 497 27.37 -16.32 -22.79
CA ARG A 497 28.78 -16.27 -23.18
C ARG A 497 29.34 -17.64 -23.56
N HIS A 498 28.87 -18.71 -22.93
CA HIS A 498 29.29 -20.07 -23.26
C HIS A 498 28.70 -20.53 -24.61
N ASN A 499 27.40 -20.30 -24.83
CA ASN A 499 26.70 -20.78 -26.02
C ASN A 499 26.92 -19.93 -27.28
N PHE A 500 27.33 -18.66 -27.12
CA PHE A 500 27.59 -17.73 -28.22
C PHE A 500 28.99 -17.09 -28.13
N PRO A 501 30.08 -17.88 -28.25
CA PRO A 501 31.44 -17.35 -28.18
C PRO A 501 31.82 -16.58 -29.46
N VAL A 502 32.29 -15.33 -29.28
CA VAL A 502 32.87 -14.40 -30.29
C VAL A 502 31.85 -13.61 -31.15
N GLY A 503 31.93 -12.27 -31.10
CA GLY A 503 31.34 -11.34 -32.08
C GLY A 503 29.81 -11.16 -32.09
N ALA A 504 29.04 -12.14 -31.60
CA ALA A 504 27.57 -12.12 -31.62
C ALA A 504 26.92 -11.55 -30.34
N GLY A 505 27.64 -11.51 -29.22
CA GLY A 505 27.13 -11.07 -27.91
C GLY A 505 27.54 -9.65 -27.49
N ALA A 506 28.42 -8.98 -28.24
CA ALA A 506 28.78 -7.59 -27.98
C ALA A 506 27.83 -6.68 -28.81
N LYS A 507 27.10 -5.79 -28.14
CA LYS A 507 26.46 -4.66 -28.85
C LYS A 507 27.52 -3.97 -29.70
N GLN A 508 27.18 -3.65 -30.95
CA GLN A 508 28.13 -3.09 -31.94
C GLN A 508 29.06 -2.04 -31.32
N ILE A 509 30.34 -2.13 -31.72
CA ILE A 509 31.42 -1.20 -31.37
C ILE A 509 30.97 0.21 -31.80
N GLY A 510 30.53 1.01 -30.83
CA GLY A 510 29.96 2.34 -31.05
C GLY A 510 28.85 2.74 -30.06
N SER A 511 28.23 1.78 -29.35
CA SER A 511 27.27 2.11 -28.27
C SER A 511 27.98 2.34 -26.92
N PRO A 512 27.51 3.28 -26.07
CA PRO A 512 28.07 3.50 -24.72
C PRO A 512 28.06 2.25 -23.83
N GLN A 513 27.23 1.26 -24.15
CA GLN A 513 27.05 -0.01 -23.44
C GLN A 513 28.10 -1.06 -23.83
N ALA A 514 28.64 -1.00 -25.06
CA ALA A 514 29.74 -1.87 -25.50
C ALA A 514 31.03 -1.64 -24.68
N ALA A 515 31.23 -0.43 -24.14
CA ALA A 515 32.36 -0.11 -23.26
C ALA A 515 32.26 -0.76 -21.85
N ARG A 516 31.10 -1.33 -21.48
CA ARG A 516 30.85 -1.98 -20.18
C ARG A 516 30.84 -3.51 -20.22
N GLY A 517 30.94 -4.13 -21.39
CA GLY A 517 30.88 -5.60 -21.51
C GLY A 517 29.49 -6.22 -21.26
N GLU A 518 28.41 -5.44 -21.40
CA GLU A 518 27.03 -5.93 -21.25
C GLU A 518 26.66 -6.92 -22.37
N VAL A 519 26.10 -8.08 -21.99
CA VAL A 519 25.68 -9.17 -22.89
C VAL A 519 24.26 -8.90 -23.42
N ASP A 520 24.00 -9.17 -24.70
CA ASP A 520 22.65 -9.09 -25.26
C ASP A 520 21.77 -10.25 -24.76
N MET A 521 20.89 -9.96 -23.79
CA MET A 521 19.97 -10.92 -23.19
C MET A 521 18.96 -11.50 -24.18
N SER A 522 18.71 -10.85 -25.33
CA SER A 522 17.81 -11.39 -26.37
C SER A 522 18.34 -12.68 -27.00
N LEU A 523 19.64 -12.97 -26.84
CA LEU A 523 20.25 -14.22 -27.28
C LEU A 523 19.70 -15.45 -26.54
N LEU A 524 19.13 -15.29 -25.33
CA LEU A 524 18.44 -16.39 -24.65
C LEU A 524 17.28 -16.95 -25.48
N LEU A 525 16.59 -16.10 -26.25
CA LEU A 525 15.52 -16.52 -27.13
C LEU A 525 16.03 -17.36 -28.32
N LYS A 526 17.33 -17.25 -28.64
CA LYS A 526 18.00 -17.88 -29.78
C LYS A 526 18.84 -19.09 -29.38
N LEU A 527 18.83 -19.52 -28.12
CA LEU A 527 19.54 -20.73 -27.70
C LEU A 527 19.18 -21.90 -28.64
N PRO A 528 20.18 -22.66 -29.14
CA PRO A 528 20.00 -23.62 -30.24
C PRO A 528 19.10 -24.78 -29.80
N ARG A 529 17.80 -24.67 -30.12
CA ARG A 529 16.79 -25.68 -29.78
C ARG A 529 16.88 -26.85 -30.75
N THR A 530 17.24 -28.04 -30.27
CA THR A 530 17.12 -29.28 -31.04
C THR A 530 15.63 -29.64 -31.21
N SER A 531 15.30 -30.43 -32.23
CA SER A 531 13.93 -30.84 -32.58
C SER A 531 13.17 -31.64 -31.49
N GLN A 532 13.77 -31.86 -30.32
CA GLN A 532 13.17 -32.53 -29.16
C GLN A 532 13.09 -31.63 -27.90
N GLN A 533 13.60 -30.39 -27.92
CA GLN A 533 13.54 -29.45 -26.80
C GLN A 533 13.17 -28.05 -27.31
N GLU A 534 11.87 -27.82 -27.51
CA GLU A 534 11.31 -26.51 -27.89
C GLU A 534 11.17 -25.54 -26.70
N GLU A 535 11.41 -25.98 -25.47
CA GLU A 535 11.07 -25.20 -24.28
C GLU A 535 12.18 -24.21 -23.85
N PRO A 536 11.82 -23.01 -23.37
CA PRO A 536 12.75 -22.05 -22.77
C PRO A 536 13.37 -22.58 -21.47
N LEU A 537 14.46 -21.94 -21.01
CA LEU A 537 15.06 -22.22 -19.70
C LEU A 537 13.98 -22.12 -18.61
N ARG A 538 13.93 -23.07 -17.67
CA ARG A 538 12.88 -23.13 -16.66
C ARG A 538 13.39 -22.80 -15.25
N LEU A 539 12.82 -21.76 -14.63
CA LEU A 539 13.00 -21.38 -13.24
C LEU A 539 11.81 -21.86 -12.41
N CYS A 540 12.04 -22.77 -11.47
CA CYS A 540 10.97 -23.36 -10.67
C CYS A 540 10.90 -22.77 -9.26
N TYR A 541 9.68 -22.67 -8.75
CA TYR A 541 9.38 -22.35 -7.35
C TYR A 541 8.55 -23.48 -6.73
N GLY A 542 8.91 -23.90 -5.51
CA GLY A 542 8.13 -24.85 -4.70
C GLY A 542 7.55 -24.15 -3.48
N LYS A 543 8.07 -24.48 -2.30
CA LYS A 543 7.62 -23.94 -1.00
C LYS A 543 7.70 -22.41 -0.87
N GLU A 544 8.54 -21.76 -1.67
CA GLU A 544 8.73 -20.30 -1.67
C GLU A 544 7.94 -19.55 -2.76
N TRP A 545 6.95 -20.20 -3.41
CA TRP A 545 6.12 -19.59 -4.46
C TRP A 545 5.49 -18.25 -4.05
N HIS A 546 5.11 -18.10 -2.78
CA HIS A 546 4.45 -16.90 -2.24
C HIS A 546 5.40 -15.71 -2.06
N ARG A 547 6.72 -15.92 -2.23
CA ARG A 547 7.75 -14.87 -2.20
C ARG A 547 8.28 -14.50 -3.57
N PHE A 548 7.76 -15.11 -4.63
CA PHE A 548 8.11 -14.72 -5.98
C PHE A 548 7.74 -13.25 -6.21
N PRO A 549 8.71 -12.37 -6.56
CA PRO A 549 8.43 -10.94 -6.69
C PRO A 549 7.57 -10.59 -7.90
N SER A 550 8.00 -10.96 -9.11
CA SER A 550 7.23 -10.83 -10.35
C SER A 550 8.07 -11.28 -11.56
N THR A 551 7.38 -11.72 -12.60
CA THR A 551 7.89 -11.96 -13.95
C THR A 551 8.61 -10.74 -14.56
N TYR A 552 8.31 -9.51 -14.11
CA TYR A 552 9.06 -8.32 -14.52
C TYR A 552 10.57 -8.36 -14.21
N LEU A 553 10.96 -9.13 -13.18
CA LEU A 553 12.35 -9.27 -12.75
C LEU A 553 13.04 -10.50 -13.37
N VAL A 554 12.36 -11.22 -14.25
CA VAL A 554 12.88 -12.41 -14.93
C VAL A 554 13.09 -12.05 -16.42
N PRO A 555 14.30 -12.22 -16.97
CA PRO A 555 14.56 -11.95 -18.39
C PRO A 555 13.73 -12.80 -19.35
N ASP A 556 13.49 -12.29 -20.56
CA ASP A 556 12.82 -13.07 -21.60
C ASP A 556 13.67 -14.29 -22.00
N GLY A 557 13.02 -15.41 -22.30
CA GLY A 557 13.68 -16.70 -22.57
C GLY A 557 13.83 -17.59 -21.33
N VAL A 558 13.41 -17.11 -20.16
CA VAL A 558 13.23 -17.92 -18.95
C VAL A 558 11.75 -18.02 -18.61
N LYS A 559 11.23 -19.24 -18.46
CA LYS A 559 9.86 -19.53 -18.02
C LYS A 559 9.87 -19.83 -16.52
N VAL A 560 8.92 -19.27 -15.80
CA VAL A 560 8.75 -19.53 -14.37
C VAL A 560 7.61 -20.51 -14.20
N ASP A 561 7.82 -21.62 -13.48
CA ASP A 561 6.79 -22.63 -13.23
C ASP A 561 6.80 -23.05 -11.74
N PHE A 562 5.76 -23.76 -11.30
CA PHE A 562 5.69 -24.29 -9.95
C PHE A 562 5.97 -25.79 -9.91
N ILE A 563 6.68 -26.24 -8.89
CA ILE A 563 6.73 -27.66 -8.51
C ILE A 563 5.74 -27.92 -7.37
N ALA A 564 5.26 -29.16 -7.25
CA ALA A 564 4.38 -29.54 -6.16
C ALA A 564 5.08 -29.34 -4.80
N SER A 565 4.36 -28.72 -3.85
CA SER A 565 4.85 -28.45 -2.50
C SER A 565 3.83 -28.93 -1.46
N GLU A 566 4.05 -28.68 -0.17
CA GLU A 566 3.09 -29.03 0.88
C GLU A 566 1.87 -28.11 0.92
N PHE A 567 1.89 -27.02 0.16
CA PHE A 567 0.72 -26.17 -0.03
C PHE A 567 -0.38 -26.90 -0.82
N ARG A 568 -1.56 -27.01 -0.23
CA ARG A 568 -2.75 -27.68 -0.80
C ARG A 568 -3.86 -26.70 -1.19
N GLY A 569 -3.54 -25.41 -1.27
CA GLY A 569 -4.45 -24.38 -1.76
C GLY A 569 -4.35 -24.19 -3.27
N ILE A 570 -5.18 -23.31 -3.81
CA ILE A 570 -5.13 -22.98 -5.24
C ILE A 570 -3.90 -22.12 -5.55
N LEU A 571 -3.13 -22.50 -6.56
CA LEU A 571 -2.05 -21.69 -7.12
C LEU A 571 -2.48 -21.02 -8.42
N PRO A 572 -1.87 -19.87 -8.77
CA PRO A 572 -2.17 -19.23 -10.04
C PRO A 572 -1.63 -20.05 -11.22
N LYS A 573 -2.27 -19.93 -12.39
CA LYS A 573 -1.90 -20.60 -13.64
C LYS A 573 -1.40 -19.58 -14.65
N HIS A 574 -0.48 -19.89 -15.54
CA HIS A 574 -0.16 -19.01 -16.67
C HIS A 574 -1.40 -18.62 -17.47
N PHE A 575 -1.53 -17.38 -17.96
CA PHE A 575 -2.59 -17.01 -18.92
C PHE A 575 -2.60 -17.92 -20.17
N ALA A 576 -3.74 -18.11 -20.82
CA ALA A 576 -3.85 -18.97 -22.01
C ALA A 576 -2.99 -18.45 -23.18
N ARG A 577 -2.50 -19.36 -24.03
CA ARG A 577 -1.65 -19.03 -25.19
C ARG A 577 -2.07 -19.73 -26.47
N GLY A 578 -1.73 -19.13 -27.62
CA GLY A 578 -1.74 -19.79 -28.92
C GLY A 578 -3.07 -20.49 -29.25
N GLU A 579 -3.00 -21.77 -29.59
CA GLU A 579 -4.16 -22.64 -29.87
C GLU A 579 -5.07 -22.80 -28.64
N GLU A 580 -4.54 -22.83 -27.43
CA GLU A 580 -5.34 -22.91 -26.19
C GLU A 580 -6.20 -21.65 -26.01
N ALA A 581 -5.65 -20.47 -26.28
CA ALA A 581 -6.41 -19.21 -26.25
C ALA A 581 -7.48 -19.13 -27.35
N LYS A 582 -7.24 -19.77 -28.51
CA LYS A 582 -8.19 -19.85 -29.63
C LYS A 582 -9.27 -20.92 -29.44
N SER A 583 -8.94 -22.00 -28.73
CA SER A 583 -9.82 -23.16 -28.53
C SER A 583 -10.66 -23.06 -27.26
N ALA A 584 -10.24 -22.24 -26.29
CA ALA A 584 -11.01 -21.96 -25.09
C ALA A 584 -12.35 -21.32 -25.43
N SER A 585 -13.40 -21.73 -24.72
CA SER A 585 -14.74 -21.20 -24.94
C SER A 585 -14.78 -19.70 -24.63
N VAL A 586 -14.96 -18.90 -25.68
CA VAL A 586 -15.31 -17.48 -25.57
C VAL A 586 -16.80 -17.38 -25.84
N GLN A 587 -17.56 -16.82 -24.89
CA GLN A 587 -18.97 -16.53 -25.14
C GLN A 587 -19.07 -15.48 -26.26
N THR A 588 -19.62 -15.88 -27.40
CA THR A 588 -19.84 -14.98 -28.53
C THR A 588 -21.01 -14.05 -28.21
N ASN A 589 -20.72 -12.77 -28.01
CA ASN A 589 -21.72 -11.74 -27.73
C ASN A 589 -21.28 -10.36 -28.23
N ALA A 590 -22.09 -9.32 -27.98
CA ALA A 590 -21.77 -7.97 -28.41
C ALA A 590 -20.41 -7.46 -27.88
N PHE A 591 -20.02 -7.87 -26.67
CA PHE A 591 -18.74 -7.49 -26.06
C PHE A 591 -17.56 -8.20 -26.75
N SER A 592 -17.66 -9.50 -27.03
CA SER A 592 -16.60 -10.24 -27.73
C SER A 592 -16.36 -9.71 -29.15
N ASN A 593 -17.41 -9.23 -29.83
CA ASN A 593 -17.29 -8.66 -31.18
C ASN A 593 -16.66 -7.27 -31.19
N LEU A 594 -16.90 -6.45 -30.16
CA LEU A 594 -16.35 -5.09 -30.04
C LEU A 594 -14.96 -5.06 -29.38
N SER A 595 -14.61 -6.10 -28.63
CA SER A 595 -13.37 -6.17 -27.88
C SER A 595 -12.10 -6.01 -28.72
N PRO A 596 -11.93 -6.58 -29.92
CA PRO A 596 -10.69 -6.40 -30.68
C PRO A 596 -10.34 -4.92 -30.94
N THR A 597 -11.34 -4.05 -30.99
CA THR A 597 -11.18 -2.60 -31.17
C THR A 597 -10.92 -1.87 -29.86
N PHE A 598 -11.65 -2.18 -28.79
CA PHE A 598 -11.62 -1.42 -27.54
C PHE A 598 -10.76 -2.05 -26.42
N TRP A 599 -10.38 -3.31 -26.57
CA TRP A 599 -9.59 -4.10 -25.63
C TRP A 599 -8.70 -5.12 -26.38
N PRO A 600 -7.50 -4.71 -26.82
CA PRO A 600 -6.63 -5.52 -27.67
C PRO A 600 -6.10 -6.80 -26.99
N TRP A 601 -6.23 -6.90 -25.66
CA TRP A 601 -5.83 -8.07 -24.87
C TRP A 601 -6.94 -9.11 -24.71
N GLY A 602 -8.06 -8.98 -25.44
CA GLY A 602 -9.21 -9.88 -25.36
C GLY A 602 -8.84 -11.36 -25.54
N LEU A 603 -7.90 -11.65 -26.44
CA LEU A 603 -7.41 -13.01 -26.69
C LEU A 603 -6.86 -13.72 -25.44
N PHE A 604 -6.32 -12.98 -24.48
CA PHE A 604 -5.75 -13.55 -23.24
C PHE A 604 -6.70 -13.48 -22.04
N THR A 605 -7.64 -12.54 -22.05
CA THR A 605 -8.43 -12.15 -20.88
C THR A 605 -9.86 -12.73 -20.88
N GLN A 606 -10.38 -13.07 -22.06
CA GLN A 606 -11.74 -13.57 -22.28
C GLN A 606 -11.90 -15.10 -22.29
N PRO A 607 -10.88 -15.91 -22.63
CA PRO A 607 -10.96 -17.36 -22.50
C PRO A 607 -11.42 -17.81 -21.12
N MET A 608 -12.54 -18.56 -21.05
CA MET A 608 -12.85 -19.35 -19.87
C MET A 608 -11.97 -20.59 -19.85
N ARG A 609 -11.40 -20.90 -18.69
CA ARG A 609 -10.51 -22.05 -18.51
C ARG A 609 -11.00 -22.91 -17.38
N ASP A 610 -10.84 -24.22 -17.58
CA ASP A 610 -11.13 -25.23 -16.57
C ASP A 610 -10.06 -25.23 -15.48
N GLY A 611 -10.41 -25.84 -14.34
CA GLY A 611 -9.52 -25.91 -13.18
C GLY A 611 -9.28 -24.53 -12.61
N PHE A 612 -10.35 -23.79 -12.31
CA PHE A 612 -10.34 -22.70 -11.33
C PHE A 612 -11.49 -22.94 -10.34
N ASN A 613 -11.27 -22.64 -9.06
CA ASN A 613 -12.28 -22.78 -8.01
C ASN A 613 -12.23 -21.63 -6.99
N ASP A 614 -13.39 -21.26 -6.42
CA ASP A 614 -13.54 -20.23 -5.38
C ASP A 614 -13.43 -20.79 -3.95
N LEU A 615 -12.92 -22.01 -3.80
CA LEU A 615 -12.84 -22.73 -2.53
C LEU A 615 -11.42 -22.96 -2.03
N ASN A 616 -10.43 -22.33 -2.67
CA ASN A 616 -9.01 -22.49 -2.36
C ASN A 616 -8.56 -23.97 -2.33
N ARG A 617 -9.04 -24.78 -3.28
CA ARG A 617 -8.66 -26.19 -3.40
C ARG A 617 -7.47 -26.37 -4.35
N GLU A 618 -6.57 -27.29 -4.00
CA GLU A 618 -5.45 -27.72 -4.85
C GLU A 618 -5.91 -28.11 -6.25
N GLU A 619 -5.15 -27.67 -7.25
CA GLU A 619 -5.36 -28.01 -8.65
C GLU A 619 -4.04 -28.58 -9.21
N PRO A 620 -3.97 -29.88 -9.54
CA PRO A 620 -2.70 -30.53 -9.94
C PRO A 620 -2.11 -30.02 -11.26
N ASP A 621 -2.91 -29.38 -12.11
CA ASP A 621 -2.50 -28.86 -13.43
C ASP A 621 -1.61 -27.60 -13.34
N ARG A 622 -1.29 -27.15 -12.13
CA ARG A 622 -0.40 -26.02 -11.83
C ARG A 622 1.08 -26.41 -11.75
N TYR A 623 1.36 -27.70 -11.60
CA TYR A 623 2.69 -28.20 -11.29
C TYR A 623 3.39 -28.75 -12.52
N VAL A 624 4.70 -28.56 -12.56
CA VAL A 624 5.61 -29.26 -13.47
C VAL A 624 6.45 -30.26 -12.69
N ASP A 625 6.97 -31.26 -13.41
CA ASP A 625 7.91 -32.20 -12.83
C ASP A 625 9.25 -31.52 -12.50
N ILE A 626 9.83 -31.84 -11.35
CA ILE A 626 11.07 -31.22 -10.88
C ILE A 626 12.25 -31.49 -11.82
N ASP A 627 12.30 -32.65 -12.47
CA ASP A 627 13.38 -33.00 -13.39
C ASP A 627 13.27 -32.20 -14.70
N SER A 628 12.23 -31.40 -14.90
CA SER A 628 12.13 -30.42 -16.00
C SER A 628 12.78 -29.07 -15.68
N CYS A 629 13.08 -28.77 -14.42
CA CYS A 629 13.58 -27.47 -13.97
C CYS A 629 15.08 -27.32 -14.26
N ASP A 630 15.48 -26.19 -14.86
CA ASP A 630 16.90 -25.84 -15.06
C ASP A 630 17.47 -25.12 -13.84
N TYR A 631 16.64 -24.28 -13.24
CA TYR A 631 16.90 -23.57 -12.00
C TYR A 631 15.77 -23.83 -11.01
N LEU A 632 16.12 -23.84 -9.72
CA LEU A 632 15.17 -23.99 -8.62
C LEU A 632 15.48 -22.95 -7.55
N VAL A 633 14.46 -22.24 -7.09
CA VAL A 633 14.57 -21.39 -5.91
C VAL A 633 14.09 -22.17 -4.69
N ASP A 634 14.97 -22.30 -3.70
CA ASP A 634 14.70 -23.06 -2.48
C ASP A 634 15.21 -22.30 -1.25
N ILE A 635 14.58 -22.56 -0.10
CA ILE A 635 15.10 -22.13 1.20
C ILE A 635 15.43 -23.34 2.07
N ASP A 636 16.63 -23.36 2.64
CA ASP A 636 17.03 -24.37 3.60
C ASP A 636 17.11 -23.79 5.01
N TRP A 637 16.31 -24.36 5.90
CA TRP A 637 16.24 -23.97 7.31
C TRP A 637 17.08 -24.91 8.17
N THR A 638 18.41 -24.87 8.03
CA THR A 638 19.33 -25.81 8.72
C THR A 638 19.03 -26.01 10.21
N HIS A 639 18.69 -24.92 10.93
CA HIS A 639 18.37 -24.97 12.37
C HIS A 639 17.08 -25.70 12.73
N ARG A 640 16.15 -25.89 11.78
CA ARG A 640 14.90 -26.64 12.01
C ARG A 640 15.11 -28.16 12.00
N TYR A 641 16.24 -28.62 11.46
CA TYR A 641 16.54 -30.04 11.25
C TYR A 641 17.63 -30.56 12.20
N ALA A 642 17.60 -30.11 13.46
CA ALA A 642 18.54 -30.59 14.47
C ALA A 642 18.25 -32.05 14.89
N ASP A 643 17.01 -32.51 14.73
CA ASP A 643 16.59 -33.89 14.96
C ASP A 643 16.61 -34.69 13.64
N GLN A 644 17.17 -35.90 13.68
CA GLN A 644 17.28 -36.79 12.53
C GLN A 644 15.91 -37.22 11.99
N SER A 645 14.90 -37.35 12.85
CA SER A 645 13.54 -37.71 12.44
C SER A 645 12.92 -36.66 11.50
N LEU A 646 13.19 -35.37 11.74
CA LEU A 646 12.72 -34.27 10.90
C LEU A 646 13.44 -34.24 9.54
N VAL A 647 14.67 -34.74 9.47
CA VAL A 647 15.39 -34.90 8.21
C VAL A 647 14.73 -35.98 7.34
N GLU A 648 14.39 -37.12 7.95
CA GLU A 648 13.70 -38.22 7.26
C GLU A 648 12.29 -37.84 6.82
N GLU A 649 11.54 -37.11 7.66
CA GLU A 649 10.23 -36.58 7.30
C GLU A 649 10.32 -35.63 6.09
N ALA A 650 11.27 -34.68 6.11
CA ALA A 650 11.47 -33.77 5.00
C ALA A 650 11.87 -34.50 3.72
N ALA A 651 12.72 -35.52 3.80
CA ALA A 651 13.13 -36.32 2.65
C ALA A 651 11.96 -37.08 1.99
N ASN A 652 10.94 -37.46 2.77
CA ASN A 652 9.74 -38.15 2.28
C ASN A 652 8.58 -37.20 1.95
N SER A 653 8.75 -35.89 2.17
CA SER A 653 7.75 -34.85 1.87
C SER A 653 7.83 -34.37 0.42
N ARG A 654 6.88 -33.53 0.01
CA ARG A 654 6.95 -32.78 -1.27
C ARG A 654 7.92 -31.60 -1.22
N GLU A 655 8.50 -31.30 -0.05
CA GLU A 655 9.41 -30.18 0.16
C GLU A 655 10.77 -30.65 0.74
N PRO A 656 11.48 -31.59 0.07
CA PRO A 656 12.78 -32.02 0.53
C PRO A 656 13.79 -30.87 0.52
N ARG A 657 14.92 -31.11 1.19
CA ARG A 657 16.01 -30.13 1.31
C ARG A 657 16.86 -30.14 0.03
N TYR A 658 16.35 -29.51 -1.03
CA TYR A 658 16.99 -29.51 -2.36
C TYR A 658 18.42 -28.97 -2.34
N LEU A 659 18.73 -28.02 -1.44
CA LEU A 659 20.09 -27.52 -1.26
C LEU A 659 21.10 -28.63 -0.86
N LEU A 660 20.66 -29.66 -0.14
CA LEU A 660 21.52 -30.77 0.30
C LEU A 660 21.64 -31.89 -0.74
N ASP A 661 20.75 -31.95 -1.73
CA ASP A 661 20.84 -32.88 -2.84
C ASP A 661 21.89 -32.40 -3.84
N GLN A 662 23.16 -32.61 -3.49
CA GLN A 662 24.30 -32.26 -4.31
C GLN A 662 24.47 -33.19 -5.52
N GLU A 663 23.68 -34.27 -5.65
CA GLU A 663 23.72 -35.10 -6.86
C GLU A 663 22.93 -34.43 -7.98
N LYS A 664 21.77 -33.86 -7.67
CA LYS A 664 20.92 -33.17 -8.66
C LYS A 664 21.20 -31.68 -8.79
N TRP A 665 21.62 -30.99 -7.73
CA TRP A 665 21.66 -29.54 -7.67
C TRP A 665 23.04 -28.97 -7.34
N THR A 666 23.32 -27.78 -7.85
CA THR A 666 24.47 -26.95 -7.51
C THR A 666 23.99 -25.61 -6.97
N ALA A 667 24.36 -25.25 -5.75
CA ALA A 667 24.08 -23.93 -5.21
C ALA A 667 24.90 -22.87 -5.94
N ILE A 668 24.22 -21.93 -6.58
CA ILE A 668 24.87 -20.84 -7.32
C ILE A 668 25.06 -19.62 -6.42
N HIS A 669 23.96 -19.18 -5.81
CA HIS A 669 23.91 -17.99 -4.97
C HIS A 669 22.96 -18.27 -3.82
N CYS A 670 23.41 -17.98 -2.61
CA CYS A 670 22.63 -18.11 -1.39
C CYS A 670 22.76 -16.84 -0.58
N THR A 671 21.67 -16.42 0.03
CA THR A 671 21.62 -15.26 0.91
C THR A 671 20.76 -15.55 2.13
N ASP A 672 21.04 -14.84 3.21
CA ASP A 672 20.36 -15.05 4.49
C ASP A 672 18.92 -14.56 4.43
N PHE A 673 18.01 -15.36 4.99
CA PHE A 673 16.61 -15.01 5.15
C PHE A 673 16.15 -15.30 6.59
N LEU A 674 15.57 -14.31 7.27
CA LEU A 674 15.28 -14.43 8.70
C LEU A 674 14.11 -15.38 8.98
N ASP A 675 14.32 -16.35 9.87
CA ASP A 675 13.27 -17.20 10.43
C ASP A 675 12.62 -16.52 11.63
N ALA A 676 11.60 -15.69 11.39
CA ALA A 676 10.89 -15.02 12.47
C ALA A 676 10.21 -16.00 13.45
N GLY A 677 9.85 -17.21 13.00
CA GLY A 677 9.22 -18.25 13.83
C GLY A 677 10.18 -18.82 14.87
N TRP A 678 11.40 -19.15 14.43
CA TRP A 678 12.46 -19.75 15.26
C TRP A 678 13.37 -18.74 15.95
N SER A 679 13.22 -17.45 15.66
CA SER A 679 13.98 -16.37 16.32
C SER A 679 13.37 -15.92 17.66
N ARG A 680 12.50 -16.74 18.28
CA ARG A 680 11.92 -16.48 19.60
C ARG A 680 12.90 -16.94 20.68
N ALA A 681 12.93 -16.24 21.81
CA ALA A 681 13.70 -16.72 22.97
C ALA A 681 13.10 -18.02 23.53
N ASP A 682 13.95 -18.83 24.16
CA ASP A 682 13.55 -20.11 24.74
C ASP A 682 12.42 -19.95 25.78
N PRO A 683 11.53 -20.94 25.93
CA PRO A 683 10.45 -20.88 26.92
C PRO A 683 10.93 -20.63 28.35
N GLY A 684 12.10 -21.18 28.72
CA GLY A 684 12.75 -21.00 30.02
C GLY A 684 13.56 -19.70 30.19
N ALA A 685 13.73 -18.90 29.12
CA ALA A 685 14.53 -17.68 29.17
C ALA A 685 13.91 -16.62 30.09
N SER A 686 14.76 -15.76 30.64
CA SER A 686 14.34 -14.63 31.47
C SER A 686 13.44 -13.67 30.69
N LYS A 687 12.64 -12.86 31.40
CA LYS A 687 11.79 -11.83 30.75
C LYS A 687 12.63 -10.85 29.92
N LEU A 688 13.82 -10.50 30.40
CA LEU A 688 14.72 -9.58 29.71
C LEU A 688 15.22 -10.16 28.38
N GLU A 689 15.61 -11.44 28.37
CA GLU A 689 16.03 -12.14 27.14
C GLU A 689 14.89 -12.26 26.13
N LYS A 690 13.66 -12.55 26.60
CA LYS A 690 12.47 -12.59 25.75
C LYS A 690 12.19 -11.25 25.09
N VAL A 691 12.33 -10.15 25.84
CA VAL A 691 12.20 -8.80 25.30
C VAL A 691 13.31 -8.51 24.30
N ARG A 692 14.57 -8.81 24.64
CA ARG A 692 15.71 -8.59 23.74
C ARG A 692 15.56 -9.34 22.42
N ALA A 693 15.21 -10.63 22.47
CA ALA A 693 14.97 -11.43 21.27
C ALA A 693 13.83 -10.87 20.41
N THR A 694 12.78 -10.35 21.05
CA THR A 694 11.67 -9.72 20.33
C THR A 694 12.12 -8.46 19.61
N ILE A 695 12.95 -7.63 20.26
CA ILE A 695 13.51 -6.40 19.66
C ILE A 695 14.47 -6.75 18.51
N ASP A 696 15.38 -7.70 18.70
CA ASP A 696 16.35 -8.15 17.68
C ASP A 696 15.66 -8.69 16.41
N ARG A 697 14.49 -9.34 16.58
CA ARG A 697 13.67 -9.87 15.49
C ARG A 697 12.77 -8.83 14.83
N ALA A 698 12.45 -7.74 15.52
CA ALA A 698 11.55 -6.71 15.01
C ALA A 698 12.30 -5.55 14.34
N PHE A 699 13.50 -5.23 14.82
CA PHE A 699 14.22 -4.00 14.50
C PHE A 699 15.67 -4.28 14.09
N HIS A 700 16.25 -3.37 13.31
CA HIS A 700 17.64 -3.45 12.92
C HIS A 700 18.51 -2.95 14.07
N ILE A 701 19.30 -3.86 14.65
CA ILE A 701 20.25 -3.54 15.72
C ILE A 701 21.68 -3.68 15.18
N PRO A 702 22.52 -2.63 15.28
CA PRO A 702 23.93 -2.70 14.88
C PRO A 702 24.69 -3.82 15.59
N ASN A 703 25.68 -4.40 14.89
CA ASN A 703 26.44 -5.57 15.32
C ASN A 703 26.96 -5.59 16.78
N PRO A 704 27.47 -4.51 17.40
CA PRO A 704 27.91 -4.59 18.81
C PRO A 704 26.77 -4.80 19.81
N PHE A 705 25.52 -4.49 19.45
CA PHE A 705 24.36 -4.59 20.35
C PHE A 705 23.40 -5.74 20.01
N ARG A 706 23.55 -6.31 18.81
CA ARG A 706 22.69 -7.37 18.27
C ARG A 706 22.75 -8.63 19.15
N GLY A 707 21.58 -9.14 19.56
CA GLY A 707 21.51 -10.44 20.22
C GLY A 707 21.81 -11.60 19.26
N ARG A 708 22.07 -12.78 19.83
CA ARG A 708 22.36 -14.02 19.09
C ARG A 708 21.11 -14.88 18.83
N THR A 709 19.91 -14.31 19.02
CA THR A 709 18.64 -15.07 18.98
C THR A 709 18.06 -15.21 17.58
N ASN A 710 18.40 -14.32 16.66
CA ASN A 710 17.92 -14.41 15.29
C ASN A 710 18.53 -15.63 14.58
N ARG A 711 17.66 -16.44 13.97
CA ARG A 711 18.01 -17.61 13.17
C ARG A 711 17.71 -17.32 11.70
N TYR A 712 18.61 -17.68 10.81
CA TYR A 712 18.49 -17.43 9.38
C TYR A 712 18.52 -18.75 8.62
N GLY A 713 17.71 -18.84 7.57
CA GLY A 713 17.80 -19.87 6.54
C GLY A 713 18.63 -19.38 5.37
N GLN A 714 19.09 -20.32 4.55
CA GLN A 714 19.78 -20.02 3.29
C GLN A 714 18.75 -20.04 2.16
N TYR A 715 18.43 -18.87 1.60
CA TYR A 715 17.56 -18.74 0.43
C TYR A 715 18.44 -18.74 -0.81
N CYS A 716 18.29 -19.77 -1.66
CA CYS A 716 19.26 -20.12 -2.67
C CYS A 716 18.65 -20.24 -4.08
N LEU A 717 19.45 -19.82 -5.05
CA LEU A 717 19.32 -20.20 -6.45
C LEU A 717 20.12 -21.47 -6.70
N LEU A 718 19.44 -22.54 -7.10
CA LEU A 718 20.04 -23.83 -7.43
C LEU A 718 20.05 -24.03 -8.95
N ARG A 719 21.14 -24.56 -9.48
CA ARG A 719 21.25 -25.04 -10.88
C ARG A 719 21.13 -26.55 -10.93
N THR A 720 20.40 -27.07 -11.89
CA THR A 720 20.40 -28.51 -12.17
C THR A 720 21.80 -28.97 -12.58
N LYS A 721 22.17 -30.24 -12.33
CA LYS A 721 23.40 -30.88 -12.83
C LYS A 721 23.17 -31.71 -14.10
N ARG A 722 21.96 -31.69 -14.67
CA ARG A 722 21.60 -32.39 -15.92
C ARG A 722 22.51 -31.93 -17.08
N THR A 723 23.18 -32.88 -17.75
CA THR A 723 24.15 -32.60 -18.83
C THR A 723 23.50 -32.02 -20.09
N ASN A 724 22.22 -32.32 -20.31
CA ASN A 724 21.43 -31.83 -21.43
C ASN A 724 20.74 -30.47 -21.16
N SER A 725 20.95 -29.86 -19.98
CA SER A 725 20.42 -28.52 -19.68
C SER A 725 21.35 -27.44 -20.21
N PHE A 726 20.78 -26.45 -20.92
CA PHE A 726 21.50 -25.24 -21.32
C PHE A 726 22.05 -24.43 -20.13
N ALA A 727 21.58 -24.66 -18.91
CA ALA A 727 22.17 -24.02 -17.74
C ALA A 727 23.60 -24.50 -17.46
N ASN A 728 23.95 -25.72 -17.89
CA ASN A 728 25.26 -26.35 -17.67
C ASN A 728 26.19 -26.34 -18.87
N GLN A 729 25.64 -26.11 -20.06
CA GLN A 729 26.38 -25.76 -21.27
C GLN A 729 26.63 -24.26 -21.16
#